data_AF-A0A673NA38-F1
#
_entry.id   AF-A0A673NA38-F1
#
_cell.length_a   1.000
_cell.length_b   1.000
_cell.length_c   1.000
_cell.angle_alpha   90.00
_cell.angle_beta   90.00
_cell.angle_gamma   90.00
#
_symmetry.space_group_name_H-M   'P 1'
#
loop_
_entity.id
_entity.type
_entity.pdbx_description
1 polymer ?
#
loop_
_entity_poly.entity_id
_entity_poly.type
_entity_poly.pdbx_seq_one_letter_code
_entity_poly.pdbx_strand_id
1 'polypeptide(L)'
;ESSCSSWYGLHSRILRTKPVDSMQEASDDLHGTRLARVLTTVDLVSLGVGSCVGTGMYVVAGLVAKEMAGPGVILSFIIAAVASILSGVCYAEFGVRVPKTTGSAYTYSYVTVGEFVAFFIGWNLILEYLIGTAAGASALSSMFDSLANHTIKESYPDLLALLIAMVVTVIVSLGVKNSVSFNNVLNVVNLVVWVFMVLAGLFFLSGANWENGRFLPYGWSGVMQGAATCFYAFIGFDIIATTGEEAKSPDTSIPYAITASLITCLTAYVSVSVILTLLVPFNLIDGDAPLMEMFAVHGFLAGKYIVAVGAVAGLTVSLLGSLFPMPRVIYAMAGDGLLFRFLSFVSPHTETPVVACAVSGSLAALLALLVSLRDLIEMMSIGTLLAYTLVSVCVLLLRYQPDRDGFNSFLTKEEEEERKRKEEMMAASEKDMNSPGGEEYADNPCGAKNLPSKGDDETLIEKSDSGGYQSDTSGCGIGENGIEVDDSASFLKRILGSHYYTIRMRLGLPNFGDRPTPATGRTVTSCVLLFFILTFFLWTLVIYGFDRVSGGARWAMLPFIMTVIVLMVTLVIIILRQPENPKKLPYMAPCVPFVPTAAMLVNIYLMLKLSSITWVRFVVWCSLGRPDLLLHTLHFRVARLMKL
;
A
#
# COMPACT_ATOMS: atom_id res chain seq x y z
N GLU A 1 3.02 6.67 -45.91
CA GLU A 1 2.79 5.46 -45.09
C GLU A 1 3.91 5.10 -44.10
N SER A 2 5.16 5.53 -44.29
CA SER A 2 6.29 5.21 -43.40
C SER A 2 6.26 5.87 -41.99
N SER A 3 5.62 7.03 -41.84
CA SER A 3 5.49 7.70 -40.53
C SER A 3 4.41 7.05 -39.64
N CYS A 4 3.35 6.50 -40.28
CA CYS A 4 2.26 5.82 -39.58
C CYS A 4 2.73 4.45 -39.05
N SER A 5 3.48 3.68 -39.83
CA SER A 5 4.05 2.39 -39.37
C SER A 5 5.11 2.56 -38.28
N SER A 6 5.88 3.66 -38.29
CA SER A 6 6.82 4.01 -37.22
C SER A 6 6.10 4.33 -35.90
N TRP A 7 4.99 5.08 -35.96
CA TRP A 7 4.15 5.38 -34.79
C TRP A 7 3.47 4.13 -34.22
N TYR A 8 2.94 3.23 -35.07
CA TYR A 8 2.39 1.95 -34.62
C TYR A 8 3.47 1.03 -34.03
N GLY A 9 4.68 1.02 -34.59
CA GLY A 9 5.83 0.30 -34.05
C GLY A 9 6.35 0.85 -32.72
N LEU A 10 6.26 2.17 -32.52
CA LEU A 10 6.60 2.82 -31.25
C LEU A 10 5.54 2.56 -30.18
N HIS A 11 4.26 2.70 -30.54
CA HIS A 11 3.11 2.45 -29.65
C HIS A 11 3.05 0.99 -29.19
N SER A 12 3.28 0.03 -30.09
CA SER A 12 3.35 -1.40 -29.75
C SER A 12 4.56 -1.76 -28.87
N ARG A 13 5.67 -1.03 -28.98
CA ARG A 13 6.85 -1.21 -28.09
C ARG A 13 6.65 -0.56 -26.72
N ILE A 14 6.02 0.61 -26.64
CA ILE A 14 5.72 1.34 -25.39
C ILE A 14 4.69 0.58 -24.54
N LEU A 15 3.76 -0.14 -25.18
CA LEU A 15 2.69 -0.91 -24.52
C LEU A 15 2.97 -2.42 -24.49
N ARG A 16 4.23 -2.85 -24.64
CA ARG A 16 4.58 -4.27 -24.55
C ARG A 16 4.24 -4.76 -23.14
N THR A 17 3.40 -5.78 -23.04
CA THR A 17 3.12 -6.46 -21.77
C THR A 17 4.05 -7.66 -21.66
N LYS A 18 4.50 -7.97 -20.45
CA LYS A 18 5.33 -9.16 -20.22
C LYS A 18 4.45 -10.40 -20.39
N PRO A 19 4.74 -11.31 -21.34
CA PRO A 19 3.99 -12.55 -21.48
C PRO A 19 4.23 -13.39 -20.23
N VAL A 20 3.15 -13.91 -19.65
CA VAL A 20 3.19 -14.52 -18.31
C VAL A 20 4.03 -15.80 -18.31
N ASP A 21 4.10 -16.52 -19.44
CA ASP A 21 4.96 -17.69 -19.63
C ASP A 21 6.46 -17.36 -19.48
N SER A 22 6.88 -16.14 -19.81
CA SER A 22 8.27 -15.69 -19.59
C SER A 22 8.59 -15.39 -18.13
N MET A 23 7.58 -15.19 -17.27
CA MET A 23 7.79 -15.13 -15.82
C MET A 23 8.07 -16.53 -15.26
N GLN A 24 7.48 -17.57 -15.88
CA GLN A 24 7.67 -18.97 -15.53
C GLN A 24 9.04 -19.51 -16.00
N GLU A 25 9.48 -19.14 -17.21
CA GLU A 25 10.84 -19.45 -17.66
C GLU A 25 11.91 -18.61 -16.95
N ALA A 26 11.62 -17.36 -16.58
CA ALA A 26 12.56 -16.56 -15.78
C ALA A 26 12.74 -17.10 -14.35
N SER A 27 11.70 -17.73 -13.78
CA SER A 27 11.81 -18.44 -12.50
C SER A 27 12.60 -19.74 -12.59
N ASP A 28 12.60 -20.40 -13.76
CA ASP A 28 13.26 -21.69 -13.96
C ASP A 28 14.69 -21.58 -14.56
N ASP A 29 14.98 -20.59 -15.43
CA ASP A 29 16.13 -20.67 -16.35
C ASP A 29 17.10 -19.47 -16.41
N LEU A 30 17.03 -18.41 -15.57
CA LEU A 30 18.12 -17.38 -15.62
C LEU A 30 18.67 -16.75 -14.32
N HIS A 31 18.06 -16.80 -13.14
CA HIS A 31 18.78 -16.51 -11.88
C HIS A 31 18.17 -17.33 -10.73
N GLY A 32 18.73 -18.50 -10.48
CA GLY A 32 18.28 -19.47 -9.46
C GLY A 32 18.45 -19.04 -8.00
N THR A 33 18.19 -17.79 -7.63
CA THR A 33 18.16 -17.37 -6.21
C THR A 33 16.78 -16.81 -5.88
N ARG A 34 15.88 -17.72 -5.45
CA ARG A 34 14.60 -17.38 -4.85
C ARG A 34 14.87 -16.73 -3.49
N LEU A 35 14.32 -15.54 -3.22
CA LEU A 35 14.42 -14.91 -1.90
C LEU A 35 13.87 -15.87 -0.82
N ALA A 36 14.54 -15.93 0.33
CA ALA A 36 14.14 -16.84 1.40
C ALA A 36 12.82 -16.39 2.05
N ARG A 37 11.87 -17.32 2.20
CA ARG A 37 10.59 -17.10 2.89
C ARG A 37 10.77 -17.10 4.40
N VAL A 38 11.14 -15.97 4.96
CA VAL A 38 11.50 -15.82 6.38
C VAL A 38 10.47 -15.03 7.19
N LEU A 39 9.68 -14.16 6.55
CA LEU A 39 8.80 -13.21 7.24
C LEU A 39 7.50 -13.86 7.69
N THR A 40 7.18 -13.70 8.98
CA THR A 40 5.89 -14.05 9.56
C THR A 40 4.90 -12.89 9.46
N THR A 41 3.61 -13.15 9.71
CA THR A 41 2.57 -12.11 9.73
C THR A 41 2.87 -11.01 10.75
N VAL A 42 3.45 -11.36 11.90
CA VAL A 42 3.84 -10.39 12.94
C VAL A 42 5.00 -9.52 12.46
N ASP A 43 5.97 -10.12 11.76
CA ASP A 43 7.07 -9.36 11.17
C ASP A 43 6.56 -8.36 10.13
N LEU A 44 5.59 -8.75 9.30
CA LEU A 44 4.97 -7.86 8.31
C LEU A 44 4.20 -6.71 8.96
N VAL A 45 3.44 -6.98 10.03
CA VAL A 45 2.75 -5.92 10.80
C VAL A 45 3.78 -4.98 11.43
N SER A 46 4.82 -5.53 12.05
CA SER A 46 5.89 -4.74 12.67
C SER A 46 6.63 -3.88 11.64
N LEU A 47 6.86 -4.41 10.44
CA LEU A 47 7.50 -3.69 9.34
C LEU A 47 6.61 -2.54 8.84
N GLY A 48 5.31 -2.78 8.65
CA GLY A 48 4.37 -1.73 8.25
C GLY A 48 4.18 -0.65 9.32
N VAL A 49 3.91 -1.04 10.57
CA VAL A 49 3.79 -0.10 11.69
C VAL A 49 5.09 0.68 11.88
N GLY A 50 6.23 0.00 11.86
CA GLY A 50 7.53 0.60 12.05
C GLY A 50 7.90 1.60 10.95
N SER A 51 7.56 1.29 9.69
CA SER A 51 7.83 2.19 8.58
C SER A 51 7.00 3.46 8.66
N CYS A 52 5.71 3.33 8.98
CA CYS A 52 4.82 4.47 9.12
C CYS A 52 5.17 5.29 10.37
N VAL A 53 5.19 4.64 11.56
CA VAL A 53 5.33 5.25 12.90
C VAL A 53 6.79 5.62 13.21
N GLY A 54 7.39 6.45 12.37
CA GLY A 54 8.70 7.07 12.59
C GLY A 54 8.62 8.56 12.36
N THR A 55 9.12 9.01 11.21
CA THR A 55 9.18 10.44 10.86
C THR A 55 7.82 11.14 10.88
N GLY A 56 6.75 10.42 10.52
CA GLY A 56 5.39 10.93 10.58
C GLY A 56 4.95 11.33 12.00
N MET A 57 5.31 10.51 12.99
CA MET A 57 4.90 10.71 14.39
C MET A 57 5.76 11.80 15.02
N TYR A 58 7.08 11.64 14.96
CA TYR A 58 8.03 12.46 15.72
C TYR A 58 8.29 13.83 15.11
N VAL A 59 8.12 14.01 13.80
CA VAL A 59 8.42 15.27 13.11
C VAL A 59 7.15 15.90 12.52
N VAL A 60 6.44 15.16 11.65
CA VAL A 60 5.34 15.76 10.86
C VAL A 60 4.17 16.23 11.72
N ALA A 61 3.84 15.52 12.80
CA ALA A 61 2.76 15.93 13.69
C ALA A 61 2.99 17.33 14.29
N GLY A 62 4.21 17.63 14.73
CA GLY A 62 4.53 18.96 15.28
C GLY A 62 4.70 20.03 14.20
N LEU A 63 5.30 19.70 13.06
CA LEU A 63 5.42 20.61 11.92
C LEU A 63 4.04 21.12 11.47
N VAL A 64 3.09 20.20 11.26
CA VAL A 64 1.73 20.54 10.81
C VAL A 64 0.96 21.26 11.92
N ALA A 65 1.11 20.86 13.18
CA ALA A 65 0.50 21.56 14.30
C ALA A 65 0.99 23.01 14.42
N LYS A 66 2.29 23.26 14.27
CA LYS A 66 2.90 24.58 14.40
C LYS A 66 2.61 25.49 13.21
N GLU A 67 2.81 25.00 11.98
CA GLU A 67 2.84 25.87 10.79
C GLU A 67 1.53 25.91 10.00
N MET A 68 0.65 24.90 10.11
CA MET A 68 -0.45 24.72 9.16
C MET A 68 -1.84 24.62 9.79
N ALA A 69 -2.02 23.77 10.81
CA ALA A 69 -3.35 23.37 11.27
C ALA A 69 -3.64 23.74 12.73
N GLY A 70 -2.62 24.02 13.56
CA GLY A 70 -2.84 24.16 15.00
C GLY A 70 -3.33 22.84 15.62
N PRO A 71 -4.19 22.90 16.65
CA PRO A 71 -4.90 21.72 17.17
C PRO A 71 -5.75 20.97 16.12
N GLY A 72 -6.13 21.66 15.03
CA GLY A 72 -6.80 21.07 13.87
C GLY A 72 -6.02 19.95 13.17
N VAL A 73 -4.73 19.76 13.50
CA VAL A 73 -3.89 18.65 13.01
C VAL A 73 -4.53 17.28 13.28
N ILE A 74 -5.36 17.14 14.31
CA ILE A 74 -6.12 15.90 14.59
C ILE A 74 -7.04 15.56 13.42
N LEU A 75 -7.77 16.56 12.90
CA LEU A 75 -8.63 16.39 11.74
C LEU A 75 -7.81 16.13 10.47
N SER A 76 -6.66 16.79 10.34
CA SER A 76 -5.73 16.54 9.23
C SER A 76 -5.27 15.08 9.17
N PHE A 77 -4.89 14.49 10.31
CA PHE A 77 -4.51 13.08 10.38
C PHE A 77 -5.68 12.13 10.12
N ILE A 78 -6.89 12.43 10.60
CA ILE A 78 -8.07 11.61 10.31
C ILE A 78 -8.37 11.60 8.80
N ILE A 79 -8.32 12.76 8.13
CA ILE A 79 -8.54 12.87 6.68
C ILE A 79 -7.45 12.10 5.92
N ALA A 80 -6.18 12.27 6.30
CA ALA A 80 -5.06 11.54 5.70
C ALA A 80 -5.17 10.02 5.91
N ALA A 81 -5.63 9.58 7.08
CA ALA A 81 -5.85 8.17 7.38
C ALA A 81 -6.94 7.55 6.51
N VAL A 82 -8.06 8.26 6.31
CA VAL A 82 -9.14 7.78 5.43
C VAL A 82 -8.61 7.60 4.00
N ALA A 83 -7.84 8.55 3.48
CA ALA A 83 -7.19 8.43 2.17
C ALA A 83 -6.29 7.18 2.08
N SER A 84 -5.52 6.95 3.13
CA SER A 84 -4.56 5.85 3.23
C SER A 84 -5.23 4.49 3.40
N ILE A 85 -6.33 4.40 4.15
CA ILE A 85 -7.12 3.17 4.30
C ILE A 85 -7.79 2.79 2.99
N LEU A 86 -8.39 3.75 2.27
CA LEU A 86 -8.98 3.50 0.95
C LEU A 86 -7.93 2.97 -0.03
N SER A 87 -6.73 3.55 -0.02
CA SER A 87 -5.61 3.09 -0.84
C SER A 87 -5.07 1.72 -0.37
N GLY A 88 -4.93 1.53 0.94
CA GLY A 88 -4.41 0.31 1.57
C GLY A 88 -5.28 -0.92 1.29
N VAL A 89 -6.59 -0.76 1.27
CA VAL A 89 -7.53 -1.82 0.87
C VAL A 89 -7.33 -2.23 -0.60
N CYS A 90 -7.10 -1.27 -1.49
CA CYS A 90 -6.76 -1.57 -2.89
C CYS A 90 -5.41 -2.29 -2.98
N TYR A 91 -4.42 -1.87 -2.18
CA TYR A 91 -3.11 -2.52 -2.10
C TYR A 91 -3.16 -3.93 -1.52
N ALA A 92 -4.07 -4.21 -0.59
CA ALA A 92 -4.27 -5.54 -0.03
C ALA A 92 -4.79 -6.53 -1.09
N GLU A 93 -5.77 -6.12 -1.90
CA GLU A 93 -6.22 -6.94 -3.05
C GLU A 93 -5.10 -7.09 -4.09
N PHE A 94 -4.35 -6.01 -4.34
CA PHE A 94 -3.21 -6.03 -5.23
C PHE A 94 -2.13 -7.03 -4.79
N GLY A 95 -1.75 -7.04 -3.50
CA GLY A 95 -0.68 -7.89 -2.97
C GLY A 95 -1.02 -9.39 -2.98
N VAL A 96 -2.30 -9.75 -2.94
CA VAL A 96 -2.77 -11.14 -3.02
C VAL A 96 -2.96 -11.60 -4.47
N ARG A 97 -3.04 -10.69 -5.44
CA ARG A 97 -3.14 -11.03 -6.87
C ARG A 97 -1.83 -11.51 -7.47
N VAL A 98 -0.69 -11.04 -6.94
CA VAL A 98 0.66 -11.47 -7.39
C VAL A 98 1.61 -11.64 -6.19
N PRO A 99 1.31 -12.58 -5.28
CA PRO A 99 2.03 -12.70 -4.01
C PRO A 99 3.48 -13.20 -4.16
N LYS A 100 3.84 -13.72 -5.35
CA LYS A 100 5.07 -14.49 -5.60
C LYS A 100 6.04 -13.80 -6.59
N THR A 101 5.89 -12.50 -6.85
CA THR A 101 6.80 -11.74 -7.73
C THR A 101 7.44 -10.53 -7.04
N THR A 102 8.74 -10.34 -7.24
CA THR A 102 9.51 -9.22 -6.68
C THR A 102 9.06 -7.93 -7.37
N GLY A 103 8.81 -6.86 -6.62
CA GLY A 103 8.54 -5.53 -7.19
C GLY A 103 7.10 -5.01 -7.08
N SER A 104 6.17 -5.73 -6.41
CA SER A 104 4.82 -5.23 -6.06
C SER A 104 4.12 -4.53 -7.25
N ALA A 105 3.80 -3.24 -7.12
CA ALA A 105 3.09 -2.40 -8.09
C ALA A 105 3.68 -2.49 -9.51
N TYR A 106 5.02 -2.55 -9.62
CA TYR A 106 5.73 -2.57 -10.89
C TYR A 106 5.39 -3.81 -11.75
N THR A 107 5.59 -5.00 -11.20
CA THR A 107 5.50 -6.26 -11.96
C THR A 107 4.09 -6.49 -12.48
N TYR A 108 3.08 -6.16 -11.68
CA TYR A 108 1.69 -6.29 -12.09
C TYR A 108 1.29 -5.24 -13.13
N SER A 109 1.71 -3.98 -12.98
CA SER A 109 1.45 -2.96 -13.99
C SER A 109 2.10 -3.30 -15.33
N TYR A 110 3.22 -4.03 -15.32
CA TYR A 110 3.84 -4.56 -16.54
C TYR A 110 2.97 -5.59 -17.23
N VAL A 111 2.37 -6.51 -16.48
CA VAL A 111 1.48 -7.54 -17.05
C VAL A 111 0.18 -6.93 -17.58
N THR A 112 -0.32 -5.89 -16.92
CA THR A 112 -1.73 -5.46 -17.05
C THR A 112 -1.90 -4.24 -17.95
N VAL A 113 -0.99 -3.27 -17.85
CA VAL A 113 -1.04 -2.01 -18.61
C VAL A 113 0.05 -1.95 -19.68
N GLY A 114 1.28 -2.35 -19.32
CA GLY A 114 2.42 -2.41 -20.23
C GLY A 114 3.70 -1.76 -19.69
N GLU A 115 4.78 -1.96 -20.43
CA GLU A 115 6.16 -1.61 -20.05
C GLU A 115 6.34 -0.15 -19.61
N PHE A 116 5.79 0.81 -20.35
CA PHE A 116 5.99 2.23 -20.01
C PHE A 116 5.35 2.64 -18.68
N VAL A 117 4.13 2.15 -18.42
CA VAL A 117 3.43 2.44 -17.16
C VAL A 117 4.08 1.69 -16.01
N ALA A 118 4.53 0.45 -16.25
CA ALA A 118 5.32 -0.30 -15.28
C ALA A 118 6.61 0.43 -14.92
N PHE A 119 7.41 0.84 -15.91
CA PHE A 119 8.63 1.62 -15.68
C PHE A 119 8.36 2.87 -14.87
N PHE A 120 7.30 3.61 -15.21
CA PHE A 120 6.94 4.83 -14.48
C PHE A 120 6.59 4.55 -13.02
N ILE A 121 5.83 3.48 -12.74
CA ILE A 121 5.47 3.06 -11.39
C ILE A 121 6.70 2.58 -10.62
N GLY A 122 7.53 1.73 -11.22
CA GLY A 122 8.75 1.21 -10.61
C GLY A 122 9.77 2.32 -10.31
N TRP A 123 9.97 3.24 -11.24
CA TRP A 123 10.83 4.41 -11.04
C TRP A 123 10.32 5.31 -9.90
N ASN A 124 9.01 5.52 -9.84
CA ASN A 124 8.38 6.29 -8.78
C ASN A 124 8.54 5.63 -7.40
N LEU A 125 8.41 4.30 -7.31
CA LEU A 125 8.69 3.54 -6.08
C LEU A 125 10.17 3.65 -5.66
N ILE A 126 11.12 3.59 -6.62
CA ILE A 126 12.54 3.77 -6.31
C ILE A 126 12.77 5.18 -5.73
N LEU A 127 12.22 6.22 -6.37
CA LEU A 127 12.34 7.60 -5.88
C LEU A 127 11.70 7.78 -4.51
N GLU A 128 10.54 7.18 -4.29
CA GLU A 128 9.83 7.20 -3.01
C GLU A 128 10.71 6.63 -1.89
N TYR A 129 11.25 5.42 -2.06
CA TYR A 129 12.10 4.80 -1.03
C TYR A 129 13.46 5.49 -0.87
N LEU A 130 14.00 6.06 -1.94
CA LEU A 130 15.23 6.85 -1.92
C LEU A 130 15.06 8.13 -1.08
N ILE A 131 13.97 8.87 -1.32
CA ILE A 131 13.60 10.06 -0.56
C ILE A 131 13.22 9.66 0.88
N GLY A 132 12.58 8.49 1.06
CA GLY A 132 12.24 7.86 2.35
C GLY A 132 13.44 7.70 3.25
N THR A 133 14.46 7.08 2.68
CA THR A 133 15.74 6.84 3.35
C THR A 133 16.44 8.15 3.68
N ALA A 134 16.43 9.13 2.77
CA ALA A 134 17.01 10.44 3.04
C ALA A 134 16.28 11.19 4.16
N ALA A 135 14.94 11.22 4.13
CA ALA A 135 14.12 11.89 5.13
C ALA A 135 14.27 11.26 6.53
N GLY A 136 14.30 9.92 6.61
CA GLY A 136 14.55 9.20 7.86
C GLY A 136 15.92 9.54 8.47
N ALA A 137 16.96 9.59 7.64
CA ALA A 137 18.31 9.96 8.08
C ALA A 137 18.42 11.41 8.54
N SER A 138 17.83 12.36 7.79
CA SER A 138 17.79 13.78 8.17
C SER A 138 16.97 14.02 9.44
N ALA A 139 15.88 13.29 9.65
CA ALA A 139 15.10 13.37 10.88
C ALA A 139 15.89 12.83 12.09
N LEU A 140 16.61 11.72 11.92
CA LEU A 140 17.46 11.18 13.00
C LEU A 140 18.63 12.12 13.31
N SER A 141 19.20 12.78 12.31
CA SER A 141 20.21 13.84 12.49
C SER A 141 19.67 15.01 13.32
N SER A 142 18.48 15.54 12.98
CA SER A 142 17.83 16.60 13.77
C SER A 142 17.56 16.18 15.22
N MET A 143 17.22 14.92 15.48
CA MET A 143 17.04 14.42 16.85
C MET A 143 18.34 14.41 17.66
N PHE A 144 19.45 13.98 17.05
CA PHE A 144 20.75 14.01 17.72
C PHE A 144 21.23 15.44 17.96
N ASP A 145 20.99 16.35 17.03
CA ASP A 145 21.31 17.77 17.20
C ASP A 145 20.52 18.39 18.36
N SER A 146 19.21 18.12 18.44
CA SER A 146 18.38 18.60 19.54
C SER A 146 18.82 18.02 20.90
N LEU A 147 19.23 16.75 20.95
CA LEU A 147 19.79 16.13 22.16
C LEU A 147 21.14 16.75 22.58
N ALA A 148 21.90 17.27 21.62
CA ALA A 148 23.14 18.02 21.83
C ALA A 148 22.93 19.53 22.01
N ASN A 149 21.69 19.98 22.29
CA ASN A 149 21.33 21.38 22.46
C ASN A 149 21.69 22.26 21.24
N HIS A 150 21.45 21.77 20.03
CA HIS A 150 21.66 22.50 18.76
C HIS A 150 23.11 22.94 18.50
N THR A 151 24.07 22.15 18.97
CA THR A 151 25.51 22.44 18.80
C THR A 151 26.14 21.71 17.62
N ILE A 152 25.45 20.74 17.01
CA ILE A 152 26.02 19.83 16.01
C ILE A 152 25.71 20.34 14.60
N LYS A 153 24.53 20.91 14.38
CA LYS A 153 24.04 21.33 13.07
C LYS A 153 24.36 22.79 12.78
N GLU A 154 25.53 23.04 12.18
CA GLU A 154 25.71 24.25 11.38
C GLU A 154 25.01 24.06 10.02
N SER A 155 24.42 25.12 9.46
CA SER A 155 23.59 25.12 8.25
C SER A 155 24.14 24.27 7.09
N TYR A 156 23.25 23.72 6.24
CA TYR A 156 23.52 22.75 5.15
C TYR A 156 24.91 22.89 4.51
N PRO A 157 25.66 21.78 4.33
CA PRO A 157 25.20 20.38 4.21
C PRO A 157 25.20 19.52 5.51
N ASP A 158 24.27 18.56 5.61
CA ASP A 158 24.09 17.69 6.80
C ASP A 158 24.96 16.42 6.75
N LEU A 159 26.19 16.52 7.25
CA LEU A 159 27.15 15.41 7.27
C LEU A 159 26.74 14.25 8.19
N LEU A 160 26.00 14.54 9.26
CA LEU A 160 25.55 13.53 10.20
C LEU A 160 24.46 12.65 9.57
N ALA A 161 23.52 13.24 8.82
CA ALA A 161 22.51 12.51 8.07
C ALA A 161 23.15 11.58 7.01
N LEU A 162 24.20 12.04 6.31
CA LEU A 162 24.96 11.20 5.38
C LEU A 162 25.57 9.99 6.09
N LEU A 163 26.22 10.19 7.24
CA LEU A 163 26.84 9.10 8.00
C LEU A 163 25.79 8.08 8.46
N ILE A 164 24.66 8.56 8.98
CA ILE A 164 23.54 7.71 9.41
C ILE A 164 23.02 6.86 8.25
N ALA A 165 22.75 7.47 7.09
CA ALA A 165 22.26 6.76 5.91
C ALA A 165 23.26 5.69 5.43
N MET A 166 24.56 6.00 5.43
CA MET A 166 25.61 5.04 5.06
C MET A 166 25.69 3.86 6.04
N VAL A 167 25.62 4.12 7.35
CA VAL A 167 25.63 3.07 8.38
C VAL A 167 24.44 2.13 8.21
N VAL A 168 23.24 2.68 8.00
CA VAL A 168 22.04 1.84 7.81
C VAL A 168 22.10 1.05 6.49
N THR A 169 22.69 1.62 5.43
CA THR A 169 22.97 0.90 4.18
C THR A 169 23.87 -0.30 4.42
N VAL A 170 24.94 -0.14 5.22
CA VAL A 170 25.81 -1.26 5.58
C VAL A 170 25.04 -2.31 6.37
N ILE A 171 24.22 -1.93 7.36
CA ILE A 171 23.43 -2.87 8.16
C ILE A 171 22.49 -3.70 7.27
N VAL A 172 21.76 -3.07 6.36
CA VAL A 172 20.83 -3.76 5.45
C VAL A 172 21.59 -4.67 4.46
N SER A 173 22.78 -4.25 4.02
CA SER A 173 23.61 -5.06 3.12
C SER A 173 24.15 -6.36 3.76
N LEU A 174 24.31 -6.40 5.09
CA LEU A 174 24.81 -7.55 5.83
C LEU A 174 23.79 -8.69 6.02
N GLY A 175 22.51 -8.47 5.68
CA GLY A 175 21.52 -9.56 5.56
C GLY A 175 20.19 -9.33 6.28
N VAL A 176 19.14 -9.96 5.74
CA VAL A 176 17.72 -9.73 6.11
C VAL A 176 17.37 -10.29 7.48
N LYS A 177 17.79 -11.52 7.80
CA LYS A 177 17.36 -12.22 9.03
C LYS A 177 17.73 -11.44 10.30
N ASN A 178 18.95 -10.91 10.35
CA ASN A 178 19.41 -10.11 11.49
C ASN A 178 18.75 -8.72 11.50
N SER A 179 18.53 -8.13 10.32
CA SER A 179 17.89 -6.82 10.19
C SER A 179 16.44 -6.82 10.64
N VAL A 180 15.65 -7.86 10.35
CA VAL A 180 14.23 -7.93 10.74
C VAL A 180 14.07 -8.10 12.24
N SER A 181 14.89 -8.94 12.88
CA SER A 181 14.86 -9.10 14.33
C SER A 181 15.22 -7.78 15.04
N PHE A 182 16.26 -7.11 14.57
CA PHE A 182 16.66 -5.78 15.07
C PHE A 182 15.54 -4.75 14.91
N ASN A 183 14.90 -4.73 13.73
CA ASN A 183 13.77 -3.85 13.44
C ASN A 183 12.59 -4.08 14.41
N ASN A 184 12.24 -5.34 14.67
CA ASN A 184 11.16 -5.68 15.58
C ASN A 184 11.44 -5.21 17.01
N VAL A 185 12.66 -5.39 17.50
CA VAL A 185 13.04 -4.94 18.86
C VAL A 185 12.90 -3.41 18.99
N LEU A 186 13.44 -2.66 18.02
CA LEU A 186 13.34 -1.20 18.04
C LEU A 186 11.88 -0.73 17.92
N ASN A 187 11.05 -1.41 17.12
CA ASN A 187 9.65 -1.06 16.98
C ASN A 187 8.85 -1.32 18.26
N VAL A 188 9.13 -2.41 18.99
CA VAL A 188 8.53 -2.65 20.30
C VAL A 188 8.89 -1.52 21.28
N VAL A 189 10.16 -1.10 21.32
CA VAL A 189 10.59 0.06 22.13
C VAL A 189 9.82 1.32 21.74
N ASN A 190 9.70 1.59 20.44
CA ASN A 190 8.95 2.74 19.92
C ASN A 190 7.48 2.73 20.36
N LEU A 191 6.79 1.58 20.27
CA LEU A 191 5.40 1.44 20.70
C LEU A 191 5.24 1.60 22.22
N VAL A 192 6.17 1.09 23.02
CA VAL A 192 6.17 1.28 24.48
C VAL A 192 6.34 2.76 24.84
N VAL A 193 7.25 3.46 24.17
CA VAL A 193 7.44 4.90 24.39
C VAL A 193 6.23 5.70 23.93
N TRP A 194 5.57 5.32 22.85
CA TRP A 194 4.29 5.92 22.45
C TRP A 194 3.22 5.80 23.54
N VAL A 195 3.01 4.61 24.10
CA VAL A 195 2.06 4.42 25.21
C VAL A 195 2.45 5.28 26.42
N PHE A 196 3.75 5.34 26.74
CA PHE A 196 4.26 6.23 27.80
C PHE A 196 3.95 7.71 27.52
N MET A 197 4.19 8.20 26.30
CA MET A 197 3.89 9.58 25.91
C MET A 197 2.44 9.94 26.14
N VAL A 198 1.53 9.04 25.77
CA VAL A 198 0.09 9.24 25.99
C VAL A 198 -0.22 9.29 27.47
N LEU A 199 0.19 8.28 28.25
CA LEU A 199 -0.12 8.20 29.68
C LEU A 199 0.51 9.33 30.50
N ALA A 200 1.79 9.65 30.27
CA ALA A 200 2.47 10.74 30.94
C ALA A 200 1.90 12.10 30.52
N GLY A 201 1.57 12.27 29.24
CA GLY A 201 0.97 13.49 28.70
C GLY A 201 -0.36 13.85 29.36
N LEU A 202 -1.18 12.85 29.74
CA LEU A 202 -2.47 13.07 30.41
C LEU A 202 -2.35 13.90 31.71
N PHE A 203 -1.21 13.85 32.41
CA PHE A 203 -0.99 14.60 33.66
C PHE A 203 -0.70 16.09 33.45
N PHE A 204 -0.34 16.51 32.24
CA PHE A 204 0.09 17.88 31.92
C PHE A 204 -0.87 18.58 30.94
N LEU A 205 -2.06 18.04 30.71
CA LEU A 205 -3.02 18.60 29.76
C LEU A 205 -3.62 19.91 30.28
N SER A 206 -3.71 20.91 29.40
CA SER A 206 -4.43 22.16 29.67
C SER A 206 -5.47 22.42 28.59
N GLY A 207 -6.76 22.38 28.96
CA GLY A 207 -7.88 22.67 28.06
C GLY A 207 -7.84 24.09 27.48
N ALA A 208 -7.16 25.03 28.16
CA ALA A 208 -6.97 26.41 27.71
C ALA A 208 -6.26 26.51 26.35
N ASN A 209 -5.51 25.48 25.94
CA ASN A 209 -4.84 25.44 24.64
C ASN A 209 -5.83 25.26 23.46
N TRP A 210 -7.03 24.74 23.71
CA TRP A 210 -8.06 24.54 22.68
C TRP A 210 -9.24 25.53 22.77
N GLU A 211 -9.40 26.19 23.92
CA GLU A 211 -10.48 27.15 24.16
C GLU A 211 -10.38 28.44 23.32
N ASN A 212 -11.46 29.21 23.27
CA ASN A 212 -11.54 30.53 22.64
C ASN A 212 -11.22 30.55 21.13
N GLY A 213 -11.68 29.53 20.39
CA GLY A 213 -11.50 29.46 18.93
C GLY A 213 -10.08 29.08 18.48
N ARG A 214 -9.19 28.71 19.41
CA ARG A 214 -7.80 28.33 19.13
C ARG A 214 -7.65 26.92 18.55
N PHE A 215 -8.75 26.16 18.44
CA PHE A 215 -8.73 24.83 17.84
C PHE A 215 -8.42 24.87 16.33
N LEU A 216 -8.94 25.87 15.61
CA LEU A 216 -8.74 26.03 14.16
C LEU A 216 -8.18 27.43 13.82
N PRO A 217 -6.93 27.75 14.23
CA PRO A 217 -6.37 29.08 14.04
C PRO A 217 -6.20 29.44 12.55
N TYR A 218 -5.94 28.44 11.71
CA TYR A 218 -5.79 28.58 10.25
C TYR A 218 -7.07 28.19 9.47
N GLY A 219 -8.18 27.94 10.18
CA GLY A 219 -9.44 27.48 9.60
C GLY A 219 -9.36 26.14 8.88
N TRP A 220 -10.42 25.81 8.13
CA TRP A 220 -10.51 24.56 7.37
C TRP A 220 -9.47 24.47 6.24
N SER A 221 -9.03 25.61 5.68
CA SER A 221 -7.99 25.62 4.65
C SER A 221 -6.67 25.07 5.19
N GLY A 222 -6.27 25.47 6.40
CA GLY A 222 -5.09 24.95 7.08
C GLY A 222 -5.20 23.47 7.42
N VAL A 223 -6.38 23.00 7.83
CA VAL A 223 -6.63 21.56 8.08
C VAL A 223 -6.45 20.73 6.81
N MET A 224 -6.98 21.17 5.67
CA MET A 224 -6.85 20.43 4.41
C MET A 224 -5.42 20.46 3.86
N GLN A 225 -4.70 21.58 4.01
CA GLN A 225 -3.28 21.66 3.65
C GLN A 225 -2.42 20.77 4.57
N GLY A 226 -2.72 20.79 5.86
CA GLY A 226 -2.14 19.89 6.86
C GLY A 226 -2.41 18.43 6.53
N ALA A 227 -3.61 18.07 6.06
CA ALA A 227 -3.96 16.70 5.69
C ALA A 227 -3.09 16.16 4.53
N ALA A 228 -2.78 17.01 3.54
CA ALA A 228 -1.88 16.62 2.44
C ALA A 228 -0.45 16.35 2.93
N THR A 229 0.03 17.11 3.92
CA THR A 229 1.34 16.89 4.54
C THR A 229 1.32 15.69 5.50
N CYS A 230 0.26 15.54 6.30
CA CYS A 230 0.05 14.39 7.20
C CYS A 230 -0.06 13.07 6.46
N PHE A 231 -0.42 13.08 5.17
CA PHE A 231 -0.41 11.86 4.33
C PHE A 231 0.96 11.17 4.36
N TYR A 232 2.05 11.94 4.43
CA TYR A 232 3.40 11.43 4.62
C TYR A 232 3.50 10.39 5.75
N ALA A 233 2.79 10.63 6.86
CA ALA A 233 2.87 9.77 8.03
C ALA A 233 2.27 8.37 7.81
N PHE A 234 1.46 8.20 6.78
CA PHE A 234 0.86 6.91 6.44
C PHE A 234 1.59 6.20 5.29
N ILE A 235 2.68 6.78 4.77
CA ILE A 235 3.53 6.13 3.77
C ILE A 235 4.33 5.02 4.46
N GLY A 236 4.37 3.81 3.87
CA GLY A 236 5.13 2.68 4.39
C GLY A 236 4.33 1.37 4.52
N PHE A 237 3.00 1.40 4.48
CA PHE A 237 2.23 0.14 4.50
C PHE A 237 2.41 -0.66 3.20
N ASP A 238 2.70 0.00 2.08
CA ASP A 238 2.92 -0.58 0.76
C ASP A 238 4.17 -1.48 0.72
N ILE A 239 5.09 -1.29 1.66
CA ILE A 239 6.29 -2.13 1.82
C ILE A 239 5.88 -3.58 2.10
N ILE A 240 4.78 -3.80 2.83
CA ILE A 240 4.24 -5.13 3.09
C ILE A 240 3.99 -5.87 1.78
N ALA A 241 3.39 -5.20 0.79
CA ALA A 241 3.14 -5.78 -0.53
C ALA A 241 4.44 -6.02 -1.31
N THR A 242 5.43 -5.14 -1.18
CA THR A 242 6.77 -5.31 -1.80
C THR A 242 7.55 -6.48 -1.22
N THR A 243 7.32 -6.82 0.04
CA THR A 243 7.96 -7.95 0.74
C THR A 243 7.19 -9.26 0.67
N GLY A 244 6.13 -9.33 -0.16
CA GLY A 244 5.24 -10.49 -0.24
C GLY A 244 5.94 -11.81 -0.56
N GLU A 245 7.00 -11.80 -1.38
CA GLU A 245 7.75 -13.01 -1.73
C GLU A 245 8.50 -13.66 -0.56
N GLU A 246 8.91 -12.85 0.40
CA GLU A 246 9.62 -13.30 1.61
C GLU A 246 8.66 -13.71 2.72
N ALA A 247 7.35 -13.51 2.53
CA ALA A 247 6.32 -13.91 3.47
C ALA A 247 6.05 -15.43 3.41
N LYS A 248 5.86 -16.05 4.57
CA LYS A 248 5.51 -17.48 4.66
C LYS A 248 4.11 -17.77 4.10
N SER A 249 3.15 -16.89 4.34
CA SER A 249 1.74 -17.02 3.93
C SER A 249 1.21 -15.68 3.36
N PRO A 250 1.64 -15.28 2.15
CA PRO A 250 1.35 -13.96 1.60
C PRO A 250 -0.15 -13.69 1.40
N ASP A 251 -0.91 -14.70 0.97
CA ASP A 251 -2.33 -14.60 0.62
C ASP A 251 -3.22 -14.06 1.76
N THR A 252 -2.88 -14.40 3.00
CA THR A 252 -3.64 -13.99 4.20
C THR A 252 -2.89 -12.99 5.04
N SER A 253 -1.56 -13.07 5.08
CA SER A 253 -0.75 -12.18 5.91
C SER A 253 -0.68 -10.76 5.36
N ILE A 254 -0.62 -10.56 4.04
CA ILE A 254 -0.49 -9.22 3.43
C ILE A 254 -1.73 -8.36 3.74
N PRO A 255 -2.98 -8.80 3.46
CA PRO A 255 -4.17 -7.99 3.75
C PRO A 255 -4.34 -7.67 5.24
N TYR A 256 -4.10 -8.67 6.09
CA TYR A 256 -4.16 -8.50 7.53
C TYR A 256 -3.12 -7.48 8.02
N ALA A 257 -1.87 -7.61 7.55
CA ALA A 257 -0.79 -6.75 7.97
C ALA A 257 -0.99 -5.29 7.52
N ILE A 258 -1.45 -5.04 6.29
CA ILE A 258 -1.75 -3.69 5.80
C ILE A 258 -2.83 -3.03 6.66
N THR A 259 -3.93 -3.75 6.90
CA THR A 259 -5.08 -3.23 7.66
C THR A 259 -4.70 -2.96 9.12
N ALA A 260 -4.04 -3.92 9.77
CA ALA A 260 -3.61 -3.78 11.16
C ALA A 260 -2.60 -2.65 11.34
N SER A 261 -1.68 -2.47 10.38
CA SER A 261 -0.69 -1.39 10.42
C SER A 261 -1.37 -0.03 10.32
N LEU A 262 -2.26 0.16 9.34
CA LEU A 262 -2.96 1.43 9.13
C LEU A 262 -3.83 1.86 10.32
N ILE A 263 -4.56 0.91 10.94
CA ILE A 263 -5.37 1.20 12.14
C ILE A 263 -4.49 1.60 13.32
N THR A 264 -3.37 0.90 13.51
CA THR A 264 -2.40 1.22 14.57
C THR A 264 -1.80 2.61 14.35
N CYS A 265 -1.41 2.93 13.13
CA CYS A 265 -0.88 4.25 12.75
C CYS A 265 -1.89 5.36 13.00
N LEU A 266 -3.14 5.19 12.57
CA LEU A 266 -4.22 6.16 12.81
C LEU A 266 -4.37 6.44 14.32
N THR A 267 -4.39 5.39 15.13
CA THR A 267 -4.52 5.50 16.59
C THR A 267 -3.33 6.23 17.20
N ALA A 268 -2.12 5.90 16.77
CA ALA A 268 -0.90 6.55 17.22
C ALA A 268 -0.87 8.05 16.88
N TYR A 269 -1.15 8.42 15.63
CA TYR A 269 -1.10 9.81 15.20
C TYR A 269 -2.16 10.69 15.84
N VAL A 270 -3.40 10.20 15.94
CA VAL A 270 -4.47 10.95 16.59
C VAL A 270 -4.17 11.14 18.07
N SER A 271 -3.77 10.08 18.79
CA SER A 271 -3.45 10.18 20.22
C SER A 271 -2.28 11.14 20.49
N VAL A 272 -1.17 11.01 19.76
CA VAL A 272 -0.01 11.88 19.92
C VAL A 272 -0.33 13.33 19.57
N SER A 273 -1.12 13.58 18.53
CA SER A 273 -1.54 14.93 18.13
C SER A 273 -2.41 15.61 19.18
N VAL A 274 -3.34 14.85 19.80
CA VAL A 274 -4.16 15.32 20.92
C VAL A 274 -3.27 15.73 22.08
N ILE A 275 -2.34 14.84 22.49
CA ILE A 275 -1.46 15.09 23.62
C ILE A 275 -0.55 16.30 23.36
N LEU A 276 0.13 16.35 22.21
CA LEU A 276 1.05 17.43 21.86
C LEU A 276 0.37 18.80 21.91
N THR A 277 -0.81 18.93 21.29
CA THR A 277 -1.50 20.21 21.15
C THR A 277 -2.25 20.66 22.40
N LEU A 278 -2.56 19.75 23.33
CA LEU A 278 -3.09 20.08 24.66
C LEU A 278 -1.99 20.37 25.67
N LEU A 279 -0.80 19.81 25.48
CA LEU A 279 0.34 20.00 26.39
C LEU A 279 1.07 21.30 26.05
N VAL A 280 1.36 21.56 24.78
CA VAL A 280 2.09 22.76 24.34
C VAL A 280 1.21 23.63 23.43
N PRO A 281 1.10 24.95 23.68
CA PRO A 281 0.45 25.86 22.73
C PRO A 281 1.11 25.77 21.35
N PHE A 282 0.32 25.69 20.28
CA PHE A 282 0.82 25.40 18.93
C PHE A 282 1.95 26.33 18.43
N ASN A 283 1.96 27.59 18.88
CA ASN A 283 3.01 28.56 18.53
C ASN A 283 4.38 28.27 19.16
N LEU A 284 4.41 27.52 20.27
CA LEU A 284 5.62 27.22 21.05
C LEU A 284 6.12 25.79 20.82
N ILE A 285 5.47 25.02 19.95
CA ILE A 285 5.93 23.70 19.56
C ILE A 285 7.31 23.83 18.91
N ASP A 286 8.25 22.97 19.28
CA ASP A 286 9.57 22.95 18.67
C ASP A 286 9.51 22.54 17.19
N GLY A 287 10.36 23.15 16.35
CA GLY A 287 10.33 22.92 14.90
C GLY A 287 11.05 21.64 14.46
N ASP A 288 12.06 21.21 15.22
CA ASP A 288 12.94 20.10 14.85
C ASP A 288 12.56 18.81 15.60
N ALA A 289 12.24 18.91 16.89
CA ALA A 289 11.96 17.77 17.77
C ALA A 289 10.72 17.97 18.66
N PRO A 290 9.52 18.13 18.06
CA PRO A 290 8.31 18.56 18.76
C PRO A 290 7.88 17.64 19.90
N LEU A 291 7.90 16.31 19.70
CA LEU A 291 7.49 15.36 20.74
C LEU A 291 8.51 15.21 21.86
N MET A 292 9.80 15.37 21.55
CA MET A 292 10.85 15.23 22.56
C MET A 292 10.86 16.43 23.50
N GLU A 293 10.73 17.64 22.96
CA GLU A 293 10.76 18.88 23.75
C GLU A 293 9.45 19.19 24.48
N MET A 294 8.34 18.51 24.15
CA MET A 294 7.03 18.84 24.74
C MET A 294 7.03 18.76 26.28
N PHE A 295 7.72 17.79 26.87
CA PHE A 295 7.84 17.64 28.33
C PHE A 295 8.85 18.61 28.96
N ALA A 296 9.81 19.11 28.18
CA ALA A 296 10.82 20.06 28.66
C ALA A 296 10.18 21.40 29.04
N VAL A 297 9.13 21.82 28.33
CA VAL A 297 8.36 23.04 28.62
C VAL A 297 7.76 23.02 30.03
N HIS A 298 7.48 21.84 30.59
CA HIS A 298 6.92 21.64 31.93
C HIS A 298 7.97 21.24 32.97
N GLY A 299 9.27 21.25 32.62
CA GLY A 299 10.37 20.85 33.50
C GLY A 299 10.50 19.33 33.72
N PHE A 300 9.75 18.50 32.99
CA PHE A 300 9.81 17.04 33.12
C PHE A 300 10.91 16.43 32.24
N LEU A 301 12.16 16.59 32.68
CA LEU A 301 13.35 16.14 31.94
C LEU A 301 13.43 14.61 31.76
N ALA A 302 12.92 13.83 32.72
CA ALA A 302 12.87 12.37 32.58
C ALA A 302 12.00 11.95 31.39
N GLY A 303 10.88 12.64 31.16
CA GLY A 303 10.03 12.43 29.98
C GLY A 303 10.76 12.72 28.69
N LYS A 304 11.50 13.84 28.63
CA LYS A 304 12.32 14.21 27.45
C LYS A 304 13.25 13.07 27.01
N TYR A 305 14.03 12.50 27.93
CA TYR A 305 14.99 11.44 27.59
C TYR A 305 14.31 10.11 27.23
N ILE A 306 13.19 9.75 27.87
CA ILE A 306 12.42 8.55 27.50
C ILE A 306 11.87 8.69 26.08
N VAL A 307 11.32 9.87 25.74
CA VAL A 307 10.83 10.15 24.39
C VAL A 307 11.98 10.17 23.38
N ALA A 308 13.15 10.69 23.74
CA ALA A 308 14.33 10.67 22.88
C ALA A 308 14.75 9.23 22.50
N VAL A 309 14.70 8.28 23.45
CA VAL A 309 14.98 6.86 23.15
C VAL A 309 13.96 6.28 22.17
N GLY A 310 12.67 6.59 22.35
CA GLY A 310 11.62 6.17 21.42
C GLY A 310 11.77 6.80 20.04
N ALA A 311 12.12 8.08 19.97
CA ALA A 311 12.37 8.81 18.72
C ALA A 311 13.53 8.19 17.94
N VAL A 312 14.67 7.93 18.59
CA VAL A 312 15.81 7.27 17.96
C VAL A 312 15.42 5.87 17.46
N ALA A 313 14.71 5.08 18.27
CA ALA A 313 14.25 3.76 17.88
C ALA A 313 13.28 3.82 16.68
N GLY A 314 12.22 4.62 16.76
CA GLY A 314 11.19 4.74 15.72
C GLY A 314 11.70 5.33 14.40
N LEU A 315 12.56 6.35 14.46
CA LEU A 315 13.18 6.92 13.26
C LEU A 315 14.15 5.94 12.59
N THR A 316 14.91 5.16 13.37
CA THR A 316 15.78 4.11 12.83
C THR A 316 14.98 2.99 12.16
N VAL A 317 13.86 2.59 12.76
CA VAL A 317 12.94 1.59 12.19
C VAL A 317 12.32 2.10 10.88
N SER A 318 11.90 3.35 10.83
CA SER A 318 11.33 3.95 9.60
C SER A 318 12.38 4.09 8.48
N LEU A 319 13.62 4.42 8.84
CA LEU A 319 14.77 4.45 7.93
C LEU A 319 15.08 3.05 7.36
N LEU A 320 15.13 2.03 8.21
CA LEU A 320 15.28 0.63 7.79
C LEU A 320 14.12 0.19 6.91
N GLY A 321 12.88 0.56 7.28
CA GLY A 321 11.67 0.28 6.53
C GLY A 321 11.73 0.82 5.10
N SER A 322 12.20 2.06 4.90
CA SER A 322 12.34 2.66 3.57
C SER A 322 13.47 2.03 2.74
N LEU A 323 14.61 1.71 3.38
CA LEU A 323 15.78 1.16 2.68
C LEU A 323 15.60 -0.34 2.34
N PHE A 324 14.80 -1.07 3.09
CA PHE A 324 14.57 -2.50 2.89
C PHE A 324 13.97 -2.84 1.50
N PRO A 325 12.82 -2.30 1.05
CA PRO A 325 12.22 -2.63 -0.24
C PRO A 325 12.99 -2.08 -1.44
N MET A 326 13.76 -1.00 -1.28
CA MET A 326 14.40 -0.29 -2.40
C MET A 326 15.28 -1.19 -3.29
N PRO A 327 16.22 -2.00 -2.75
CA PRO A 327 17.04 -2.89 -3.56
C PRO A 327 16.25 -3.98 -4.30
N ARG A 328 15.08 -4.37 -3.78
CA ARG A 328 14.22 -5.42 -4.36
C ARG A 328 13.49 -4.92 -5.60
N VAL A 329 12.99 -3.69 -5.57
CA VAL A 329 12.40 -3.04 -6.76
C VAL A 329 13.47 -2.85 -7.84
N ILE A 330 14.67 -2.37 -7.45
CA ILE A 330 15.79 -2.22 -8.38
C ILE A 330 16.20 -3.57 -8.98
N TYR A 331 16.30 -4.62 -8.17
CA TYR A 331 16.60 -5.98 -8.62
C TYR A 331 15.56 -6.48 -9.63
N ALA A 332 14.26 -6.32 -9.36
CA ALA A 332 13.19 -6.72 -10.26
C ALA A 332 13.25 -5.98 -11.61
N MET A 333 13.43 -4.67 -11.59
CA MET A 333 13.54 -3.84 -12.80
C MET A 333 14.82 -4.12 -13.60
N ALA A 334 15.93 -4.43 -12.92
CA ALA A 334 17.19 -4.80 -13.57
C ALA A 334 17.10 -6.21 -14.19
N GLY A 335 16.41 -7.14 -13.55
CA GLY A 335 16.12 -8.48 -14.08
C GLY A 335 15.29 -8.44 -15.37
N ASP A 336 14.36 -7.48 -15.45
CA ASP A 336 13.55 -7.25 -16.66
C ASP A 336 14.27 -6.43 -17.75
N GLY A 337 15.49 -5.96 -17.49
CA GLY A 337 16.30 -5.19 -18.44
C GLY A 337 15.90 -3.71 -18.59
N LEU A 338 15.04 -3.20 -17.69
CA LEU A 338 14.70 -1.76 -17.63
C LEU A 338 15.78 -0.92 -16.97
N LEU A 339 16.59 -1.53 -16.09
CA LEU A 339 17.76 -0.94 -15.47
C LEU A 339 19.03 -1.73 -15.84
N PHE A 340 20.20 -1.18 -15.50
CA PHE A 340 21.48 -1.85 -15.76
C PHE A 340 21.56 -3.23 -15.10
N ARG A 341 21.98 -4.24 -15.88
CA ARG A 341 22.04 -5.65 -15.46
C ARG A 341 22.94 -5.92 -14.25
N PHE A 342 23.94 -5.08 -13.98
CA PHE A 342 24.80 -5.27 -12.79
C PHE A 342 24.02 -5.08 -11.46
N LEU A 343 22.88 -4.39 -11.49
CA LEU A 343 22.03 -4.17 -10.31
C LEU A 343 21.19 -5.40 -9.97
N SER A 344 21.06 -6.39 -10.87
CA SER A 344 20.35 -7.64 -10.58
C SER A 344 21.23 -8.68 -9.87
N PHE A 345 22.46 -8.35 -9.50
CA PHE A 345 23.36 -9.28 -8.83
C PHE A 345 22.95 -9.50 -7.37
N VAL A 346 22.72 -10.76 -7.00
CA VAL A 346 22.41 -11.20 -5.63
C VAL A 346 23.64 -11.87 -5.01
N SER A 347 23.98 -11.47 -3.79
CA SER A 347 25.08 -12.06 -3.03
C SER A 347 24.73 -13.46 -2.55
N PRO A 348 25.59 -14.48 -2.77
CA PRO A 348 25.31 -15.85 -2.36
C PRO A 348 25.35 -16.06 -0.84
N HIS A 349 26.01 -15.18 -0.07
CA HIS A 349 26.11 -15.31 1.39
C HIS A 349 24.94 -14.67 2.14
N THR A 350 24.42 -13.55 1.63
CA THR A 350 23.37 -12.78 2.30
C THR A 350 22.00 -12.98 1.66
N GLU A 351 21.94 -13.60 0.49
CA GLU A 351 20.72 -13.77 -0.34
C GLU A 351 20.04 -12.43 -0.65
N THR A 352 20.82 -11.34 -0.65
CA THR A 352 20.34 -9.96 -0.90
C THR A 352 21.04 -9.31 -2.08
N PRO A 353 20.37 -8.37 -2.78
CA PRO A 353 20.98 -7.58 -3.86
C PRO A 353 21.88 -6.46 -3.27
N VAL A 354 23.08 -6.84 -2.82
CA VAL A 354 24.04 -5.95 -2.14
C VAL A 354 24.47 -4.78 -3.02
N VAL A 355 24.67 -4.99 -4.32
CA VAL A 355 25.09 -3.93 -5.25
C VAL A 355 24.00 -2.88 -5.41
N ALA A 356 22.75 -3.31 -5.61
CA ALA A 356 21.61 -2.40 -5.67
C ALA A 356 21.46 -1.61 -4.36
N CYS A 357 21.64 -2.27 -3.21
CA CYS A 357 21.60 -1.63 -1.89
C CYS A 357 22.70 -0.58 -1.73
N ALA A 358 23.96 -0.90 -2.05
CA ALA A 358 25.07 0.03 -1.91
C ALA A 358 24.91 1.27 -2.81
N VAL A 359 24.50 1.10 -4.08
CA VAL A 359 24.31 2.21 -5.02
C VAL A 359 23.15 3.11 -4.59
N SER A 360 22.00 2.51 -4.29
CA SER A 360 20.81 3.28 -3.92
C SER A 360 20.91 3.92 -2.54
N GLY A 361 21.50 3.23 -1.56
CA GLY A 361 21.78 3.79 -0.24
C GLY A 361 22.79 4.94 -0.26
N SER A 362 23.84 4.84 -1.09
CA SER A 362 24.79 5.95 -1.30
C SER A 362 24.12 7.17 -1.94
N LEU A 363 23.22 6.94 -2.90
CA LEU A 363 22.44 8.03 -3.49
C LEU A 363 21.48 8.66 -2.48
N ALA A 364 20.83 7.86 -1.62
CA ALA A 364 19.99 8.38 -0.53
C ALA A 364 20.80 9.20 0.47
N ALA A 365 22.01 8.76 0.82
CA ALA A 365 22.91 9.48 1.72
C ALA A 365 23.34 10.83 1.15
N LEU A 366 23.62 10.89 -0.17
CA LEU A 366 23.91 12.15 -0.86
C LEU A 366 22.69 13.09 -0.86
N LEU A 367 21.47 12.57 -0.93
CA LEU A 367 20.27 13.40 -0.84
C LEU A 367 20.01 13.91 0.58
N ALA A 368 20.24 13.08 1.59
CA ALA A 368 20.17 13.49 2.98
C ALA A 368 21.14 14.63 3.31
N LEU A 369 22.30 14.65 2.62
CA LEU A 369 23.32 15.71 2.74
C LEU A 369 22.86 17.05 2.14
N LEU A 370 22.20 17.00 0.98
CA LEU A 370 21.98 18.18 0.10
C LEU A 370 20.57 18.79 0.20
N VAL A 371 19.58 18.02 0.65
CA VAL A 371 18.16 18.40 0.58
C VAL A 371 17.56 18.50 1.97
N SER A 372 16.67 19.48 2.17
CA SER A 372 16.04 19.67 3.46
C SER A 372 14.95 18.66 3.79
N LEU A 373 14.81 18.30 5.08
CA LEU A 373 13.80 17.36 5.55
C LEU A 373 12.38 17.75 5.10
N ARG A 374 12.03 19.04 5.19
CA ARG A 374 10.73 19.57 4.75
C ARG A 374 10.50 19.35 3.26
N ASP A 375 11.51 19.63 2.44
CA ASP A 375 11.43 19.40 0.99
C ASP A 375 11.32 17.90 0.67
N LEU A 376 12.04 17.04 1.38
CA LEU A 376 11.98 15.58 1.22
C LEU A 376 10.57 15.05 1.53
N ILE A 377 9.93 15.50 2.63
CA ILE A 377 8.58 15.11 3.04
C ILE A 377 7.54 15.48 1.96
N GLU A 378 7.59 16.72 1.46
CA GLU A 378 6.65 17.19 0.43
C GLU A 378 6.85 16.43 -0.89
N MET A 379 8.10 16.19 -1.31
CA MET A 379 8.42 15.48 -2.55
C MET A 379 8.02 14.00 -2.53
N MET A 380 8.16 13.32 -1.39
CA MET A 380 7.74 11.92 -1.26
C MET A 380 6.23 11.77 -1.34
N SER A 381 5.49 12.71 -0.73
CA SER A 381 4.03 12.66 -0.66
C SER A 381 3.39 12.69 -2.06
N ILE A 382 3.88 13.54 -2.97
CA ILE A 382 3.35 13.61 -4.35
C ILE A 382 3.60 12.32 -5.14
N GLY A 383 4.81 11.74 -5.03
CA GLY A 383 5.15 10.49 -5.71
C GLY A 383 4.27 9.34 -5.21
N THR A 384 4.13 9.20 -3.90
CA THR A 384 3.35 8.12 -3.29
C THR A 384 1.86 8.24 -3.62
N LEU A 385 1.29 9.44 -3.54
CA LEU A 385 -0.10 9.70 -3.95
C LEU A 385 -0.33 9.29 -5.41
N LEU A 386 0.63 9.56 -6.30
CA LEU A 386 0.56 9.13 -7.69
C LEU A 386 0.61 7.60 -7.81
N ALA A 387 1.52 6.92 -7.11
CA ALA A 387 1.57 5.46 -7.09
C ALA A 387 0.23 4.85 -6.61
N TYR A 388 -0.36 5.41 -5.55
CA TYR A 388 -1.59 4.89 -4.97
C TYR A 388 -2.80 5.10 -5.88
N THR A 389 -2.85 6.23 -6.61
CA THR A 389 -3.86 6.43 -7.66
C THR A 389 -3.71 5.41 -8.78
N LEU A 390 -2.48 5.11 -9.22
CA LEU A 390 -2.23 4.15 -10.29
C LEU A 390 -2.57 2.71 -9.87
N VAL A 391 -2.28 2.31 -8.63
CA VAL A 391 -2.69 1.02 -8.09
C VAL A 391 -4.22 0.90 -8.01
N SER A 392 -4.90 1.96 -7.56
CA SER A 392 -6.37 2.01 -7.54
C SER A 392 -6.96 1.83 -8.95
N VAL A 393 -6.37 2.48 -9.95
CA VAL A 393 -6.71 2.29 -11.37
C VAL A 393 -6.48 0.85 -11.79
N CYS A 394 -5.32 0.25 -11.48
CA CYS A 394 -5.00 -1.12 -11.87
C CYS A 394 -6.01 -2.13 -11.29
N VAL A 395 -6.31 -2.06 -9.99
CA VAL A 395 -7.31 -2.93 -9.33
C VAL A 395 -8.66 -2.84 -10.04
N LEU A 396 -9.09 -1.61 -10.36
CA LEU A 396 -10.35 -1.37 -11.03
C LEU A 396 -10.36 -1.94 -12.46
N LEU A 397 -9.29 -1.73 -13.24
CA LEU A 397 -9.19 -2.31 -14.58
C LEU A 397 -9.32 -3.83 -14.56
N LEU A 398 -8.74 -4.48 -13.55
CA LEU A 398 -8.59 -5.94 -13.53
C LEU A 398 -9.77 -6.68 -12.95
N ARG A 399 -10.63 -6.00 -12.20
CA ARG A 399 -11.95 -6.51 -11.85
C ARG A 399 -12.85 -6.72 -13.07
N TYR A 400 -12.63 -5.99 -14.17
CA TYR A 400 -13.50 -6.02 -15.35
C TYR A 400 -12.78 -6.45 -16.65
N GLN A 401 -11.51 -6.84 -16.59
CA GLN A 401 -10.82 -7.40 -17.74
C GLN A 401 -11.21 -8.88 -17.95
N PRO A 402 -11.35 -9.33 -19.22
CA PRO A 402 -11.56 -10.73 -19.54
C PRO A 402 -10.36 -11.58 -19.11
N ASP A 403 -10.63 -12.84 -18.75
CA ASP A 403 -9.59 -13.83 -18.50
C ASP A 403 -8.64 -13.93 -19.71
N ARG A 404 -7.36 -13.62 -19.51
CA ARG A 404 -6.31 -13.86 -20.51
C ARG A 404 -5.72 -15.26 -20.24
N ASP A 405 -5.80 -16.15 -21.22
CA ASP A 405 -5.40 -17.56 -21.12
C ASP A 405 -3.99 -17.76 -20.51
N GLY A 406 -3.02 -16.90 -20.85
CA GLY A 406 -1.64 -16.99 -20.32
C GLY A 406 -1.49 -16.64 -18.83
N PHE A 407 -2.21 -15.63 -18.32
CA PHE A 407 -2.12 -15.22 -16.91
C PHE A 407 -2.77 -16.24 -15.96
N ASN A 408 -3.85 -16.87 -16.41
CA ASN A 408 -4.49 -17.93 -15.63
C ASN A 408 -3.66 -19.21 -15.62
N SER A 409 -3.03 -19.60 -16.74
CA SER A 409 -2.15 -20.78 -16.75
C SER A 409 -1.01 -20.69 -15.74
N PHE A 410 -0.45 -19.48 -15.55
CA PHE A 410 0.56 -19.20 -14.54
C PHE A 410 0.01 -19.36 -13.11
N LEU A 411 -1.11 -18.69 -12.80
CA LEU A 411 -1.71 -18.75 -11.47
C LEU A 411 -2.19 -20.16 -11.10
N THR A 412 -2.80 -20.90 -12.03
CA THR A 412 -3.30 -22.26 -11.78
C THR A 412 -2.16 -23.26 -11.59
N LYS A 413 -1.07 -23.16 -12.36
CA LYS A 413 0.13 -23.99 -12.15
C LYS A 413 0.80 -23.71 -10.81
N GLU A 414 0.89 -22.44 -10.41
CA GLU A 414 1.43 -22.09 -9.08
C GLU A 414 0.54 -22.60 -7.93
N GLU A 415 -0.78 -22.56 -8.08
CA GLU A 415 -1.73 -23.14 -7.12
C GLU A 415 -1.59 -24.67 -7.05
N GLU A 416 -1.34 -25.33 -8.18
CA GLU A 416 -1.16 -26.78 -8.27
C GLU A 416 0.18 -27.23 -7.66
N GLU A 417 1.27 -26.50 -7.92
CA GLU A 417 2.56 -26.71 -7.25
C GLU A 417 2.50 -26.48 -5.74
N GLU A 418 1.71 -25.51 -5.30
CA GLU A 418 1.54 -25.25 -3.88
C GLU A 418 0.73 -26.34 -3.19
N ARG A 419 -0.30 -26.87 -3.86
CA ARG A 419 -1.05 -28.03 -3.38
C ARG A 419 -0.14 -29.23 -3.21
N LYS A 420 0.70 -29.52 -4.21
CA LYS A 420 1.73 -30.57 -4.13
C LYS A 420 2.70 -30.34 -2.98
N ARG A 421 3.21 -29.11 -2.79
CA ARG A 421 4.11 -28.78 -1.67
C ARG A 421 3.44 -28.94 -0.30
N LYS A 422 2.16 -28.55 -0.16
CA LYS A 422 1.39 -28.74 1.08
C LYS A 422 1.15 -30.22 1.36
N GLU A 423 0.84 -31.00 0.33
CA GLU A 423 0.71 -32.46 0.42
C GLU A 423 2.04 -33.12 0.81
N GLU A 424 3.15 -32.71 0.20
CA GLU A 424 4.50 -33.19 0.54
C GLU A 424 4.91 -32.82 1.96
N MET A 425 4.59 -31.61 2.42
CA MET A 425 4.90 -31.15 3.78
C MET A 425 4.03 -31.86 4.83
N MET A 426 2.76 -32.13 4.52
CA MET A 426 1.89 -32.98 5.35
C MET A 426 2.40 -34.42 5.38
N ALA A 427 2.79 -34.99 4.23
CA ALA A 427 3.36 -36.34 4.16
C ALA A 427 4.73 -36.47 4.86
N ALA A 428 5.54 -35.40 4.87
CA ALA A 428 6.78 -35.34 5.63
C ALA A 428 6.52 -35.27 7.14
N SER A 429 5.57 -34.43 7.56
CA SER A 429 5.13 -34.36 8.96
C SER A 429 4.52 -35.67 9.47
N GLU A 430 3.87 -36.43 8.59
CA GLU A 430 3.28 -37.75 8.91
C GLU A 430 4.35 -38.86 8.94
N LYS A 431 5.44 -38.72 8.18
CA LYS A 431 6.62 -39.62 8.23
C LYS A 431 7.48 -39.41 9.48
N ASP A 432 7.61 -38.18 9.95
CA ASP A 432 8.33 -37.89 11.21
C ASP A 432 7.58 -38.42 12.44
N MET A 433 6.26 -38.58 12.34
CA MET A 433 5.42 -39.18 13.37
C MET A 433 5.42 -40.73 13.34
N ASN A 434 5.94 -41.34 12.27
CA ASN A 434 5.93 -42.80 12.04
C ASN A 434 7.32 -43.43 11.89
N SER A 435 8.40 -42.76 12.30
CA SER A 435 9.74 -43.39 12.29
C SER A 435 9.94 -44.34 13.49
N PRO A 436 10.38 -45.60 13.27
CA PRO A 436 10.57 -46.57 14.35
C PRO A 436 11.94 -46.42 15.01
N GLY A 437 11.96 -46.04 16.29
CA GLY A 437 13.13 -46.09 17.19
C GLY A 437 12.73 -45.78 18.64
N GLY A 438 12.94 -46.74 19.56
CA GLY A 438 12.42 -46.80 20.95
C GLY A 438 12.79 -45.63 21.88
N GLU A 439 12.17 -45.47 23.06
CA GLU A 439 12.04 -46.45 24.16
C GLU A 439 10.71 -46.32 24.97
N GLU A 440 10.43 -47.38 25.75
CA GLU A 440 9.32 -47.62 26.67
C GLU A 440 8.98 -46.50 27.67
N TYR A 441 7.69 -46.31 27.99
CA TYR A 441 7.15 -46.59 29.33
C TYR A 441 5.61 -46.66 29.28
N ALA A 442 5.08 -47.64 30.02
CA ALA A 442 3.69 -48.10 30.06
C ALA A 442 2.70 -47.08 30.66
N ASP A 443 1.46 -47.07 30.17
CA ASP A 443 0.35 -47.71 30.90
C ASP A 443 -0.93 -47.76 30.05
N ASN A 444 -1.54 -48.94 30.06
CA ASN A 444 -2.87 -49.24 29.53
C ASN A 444 -3.79 -49.42 30.76
N PRO A 445 -5.11 -49.17 30.66
CA PRO A 445 -5.94 -50.28 30.20
C PRO A 445 -7.20 -49.93 29.41
N CYS A 446 -7.41 -50.73 28.36
CA CYS A 446 -8.64 -51.45 27.99
C CYS A 446 -10.00 -50.75 27.87
N GLY A 447 -10.62 -50.93 26.69
CA GLY A 447 -12.06 -50.81 26.53
C GLY A 447 -12.59 -51.00 25.10
N ALA A 448 -12.24 -52.12 24.45
CA ALA A 448 -12.81 -52.49 23.15
C ALA A 448 -14.28 -52.96 23.29
N LYS A 449 -15.14 -52.65 22.30
CA LYS A 449 -15.81 -53.64 21.40
C LYS A 449 -17.17 -53.19 20.80
N ASN A 450 -17.29 -53.52 19.50
CA ASN A 450 -18.46 -54.05 18.76
C ASN A 450 -19.40 -53.11 17.96
N LEU A 451 -19.33 -53.26 16.63
CA LEU A 451 -20.48 -53.31 15.70
C LEU A 451 -21.28 -54.63 15.91
N PRO A 452 -22.59 -54.71 15.56
CA PRO A 452 -23.03 -55.21 14.23
C PRO A 452 -24.34 -54.55 13.69
N SER A 453 -24.49 -54.32 12.38
CA SER A 453 -25.25 -55.08 11.35
C SER A 453 -26.81 -55.14 11.47
N LYS A 454 -27.47 -54.52 10.47
CA LYS A 454 -28.60 -55.01 9.62
C LYS A 454 -29.87 -55.61 10.26
N GLY A 455 -31.04 -55.09 9.86
CA GLY A 455 -32.32 -55.80 9.95
C GLY A 455 -33.55 -54.89 9.83
N ASP A 456 -34.32 -55.09 8.78
CA ASP A 456 -35.60 -54.45 8.44
C ASP A 456 -36.73 -54.92 9.39
N ASP A 457 -37.75 -54.09 9.62
CA ASP A 457 -39.18 -54.50 9.58
C ASP A 457 -40.15 -53.34 9.85
N GLU A 458 -41.21 -53.30 9.05
CA GLU A 458 -42.36 -52.40 9.09
C GLU A 458 -43.24 -52.62 10.35
N THR A 459 -44.02 -51.60 10.75
CA THR A 459 -45.45 -51.76 11.09
C THR A 459 -46.15 -50.40 11.27
N LEU A 460 -47.00 -50.09 10.28
CA LEU A 460 -48.34 -49.47 10.32
C LEU A 460 -48.86 -48.86 11.64
N ILE A 461 -49.46 -47.65 11.54
CA ILE A 461 -50.87 -47.38 11.90
C ILE A 461 -51.37 -46.10 11.20
N GLU A 462 -52.61 -46.23 10.73
CA GLU A 462 -53.47 -45.40 9.88
C GLU A 462 -54.01 -44.06 10.43
N LYS A 463 -54.49 -43.27 9.45
CA LYS A 463 -55.67 -42.34 9.45
C LYS A 463 -55.47 -40.94 10.05
N SER A 464 -55.99 -39.85 9.48
CA SER A 464 -57.11 -39.70 8.54
C SER A 464 -57.07 -38.37 7.78
N ASP A 465 -57.57 -38.41 6.55
CA ASP A 465 -57.74 -37.35 5.56
C ASP A 465 -58.68 -36.20 5.95
N SER A 466 -58.42 -35.04 5.36
CA SER A 466 -59.37 -34.14 4.66
C SER A 466 -58.61 -32.87 4.23
N GLY A 467 -58.57 -32.41 2.98
CA GLY A 467 -59.23 -32.81 1.74
C GLY A 467 -59.16 -31.65 0.73
N GLY A 468 -58.47 -31.86 -0.40
CA GLY A 468 -58.72 -31.25 -1.73
C GLY A 468 -58.31 -29.77 -1.95
N TYR A 469 -57.67 -29.36 -3.04
CA TYR A 469 -57.58 -29.93 -4.40
C TYR A 469 -56.21 -29.66 -5.04
N GLN A 470 -55.74 -30.67 -5.78
CA GLN A 470 -54.59 -30.71 -6.69
C GLN A 470 -54.83 -29.95 -8.00
N SER A 471 -53.73 -29.46 -8.59
CA SER A 471 -53.40 -29.81 -9.98
C SER A 471 -51.89 -29.91 -10.15
N ASP A 472 -51.45 -31.12 -10.54
CA ASP A 472 -50.11 -31.59 -10.89
C ASP A 472 -49.46 -30.75 -12.03
N THR A 473 -48.15 -30.67 -12.28
CA THR A 473 -47.17 -31.77 -12.45
C THR A 473 -45.71 -31.25 -12.43
N SER A 474 -44.85 -32.10 -11.89
CA SER A 474 -43.36 -32.17 -11.77
C SER A 474 -42.58 -32.15 -13.10
N GLY A 475 -41.24 -32.04 -13.18
CA GLY A 475 -40.12 -32.07 -12.22
C GLY A 475 -38.90 -31.32 -12.81
N CYS A 476 -37.77 -31.10 -12.14
CA CYS A 476 -36.85 -32.11 -11.62
C CYS A 476 -35.75 -31.46 -10.74
N GLY A 477 -35.45 -32.08 -9.59
CA GLY A 477 -34.09 -32.21 -9.04
C GLY A 477 -33.47 -31.02 -8.29
N ILE A 478 -33.78 -30.88 -7.00
CA ILE A 478 -32.89 -30.23 -6.03
C ILE A 478 -31.83 -31.27 -5.64
N GLY A 479 -30.59 -31.03 -6.06
CA GLY A 479 -29.40 -31.63 -5.46
C GLY A 479 -28.89 -30.70 -4.37
N GLU A 480 -28.91 -31.16 -3.12
CA GLU A 480 -28.20 -30.56 -2.00
C GLU A 480 -26.70 -30.50 -2.34
N ASN A 481 -26.16 -29.30 -2.52
CA ASN A 481 -24.74 -28.97 -2.33
C ASN A 481 -24.60 -27.45 -2.22
N GLY A 482 -24.14 -26.99 -1.05
CA GLY A 482 -23.49 -25.71 -0.78
C GLY A 482 -24.07 -24.46 -1.45
N ILE A 483 -24.86 -23.69 -0.72
CA ILE A 483 -25.06 -22.27 -1.03
C ILE A 483 -23.69 -21.59 -0.84
N GLU A 484 -22.94 -21.43 -1.94
CA GLU A 484 -21.74 -20.61 -1.97
C GLU A 484 -22.13 -19.13 -1.83
N VAL A 485 -21.81 -18.57 -0.67
CA VAL A 485 -22.09 -17.18 -0.29
C VAL A 485 -21.12 -16.24 -1.03
N ASP A 486 -21.67 -15.30 -1.78
CA ASP A 486 -20.96 -14.21 -2.47
C ASP A 486 -20.73 -13.02 -1.52
N ASP A 487 -19.47 -12.71 -1.21
CA ASP A 487 -19.09 -11.71 -0.20
C ASP A 487 -19.16 -10.25 -0.69
N SER A 488 -19.11 -10.00 -2.01
CA SER A 488 -19.25 -8.64 -2.56
C SER A 488 -20.73 -8.20 -2.53
N ALA A 489 -21.64 -9.14 -2.81
CA ALA A 489 -23.07 -8.94 -2.61
C ALA A 489 -23.43 -8.90 -1.11
N SER A 490 -22.71 -9.58 -0.22
CA SER A 490 -23.07 -9.68 1.21
C SER A 490 -23.08 -8.32 1.93
N PHE A 491 -22.15 -7.42 1.61
CA PHE A 491 -22.04 -6.11 2.27
C PHE A 491 -23.10 -5.10 1.79
N LEU A 492 -23.27 -4.96 0.47
CA LEU A 492 -24.34 -4.11 -0.10
C LEU A 492 -25.73 -4.67 0.20
N LYS A 493 -25.90 -6.00 0.23
CA LYS A 493 -27.13 -6.66 0.66
C LYS A 493 -27.38 -6.49 2.16
N ARG A 494 -26.33 -6.47 3.01
CA ARG A 494 -26.45 -6.12 4.45
C ARG A 494 -26.90 -4.69 4.67
N ILE A 495 -26.37 -3.75 3.89
CA ILE A 495 -26.69 -2.32 4.03
C ILE A 495 -28.06 -1.99 3.44
N LEU A 496 -28.39 -2.49 2.24
CA LEU A 496 -29.59 -2.12 1.52
C LEU A 496 -30.78 -3.08 1.72
N GLY A 497 -30.58 -4.25 2.32
CA GLY A 497 -31.64 -5.21 2.64
C GLY A 497 -32.54 -5.54 1.44
N SER A 498 -33.86 -5.42 1.63
CA SER A 498 -34.87 -5.68 0.59
C SER A 498 -34.75 -4.75 -0.62
N HIS A 499 -34.22 -3.52 -0.44
CA HIS A 499 -34.08 -2.55 -1.53
C HIS A 499 -32.96 -2.91 -2.50
N TYR A 500 -32.06 -3.83 -2.12
CA TYR A 500 -30.96 -4.30 -2.98
C TYR A 500 -31.47 -4.83 -4.32
N TYR A 501 -32.49 -5.69 -4.32
CA TYR A 501 -33.03 -6.29 -5.56
C TYR A 501 -33.75 -5.24 -6.44
N THR A 502 -34.47 -4.30 -5.83
CA THR A 502 -35.13 -3.19 -6.53
C THR A 502 -34.12 -2.24 -7.17
N ILE A 503 -33.05 -1.91 -6.44
CA ILE A 503 -31.96 -1.05 -6.91
C ILE A 503 -31.13 -1.75 -7.99
N ARG A 504 -30.89 -3.05 -7.84
CA ARG A 504 -30.22 -3.88 -8.86
C ARG A 504 -30.95 -3.85 -10.20
N MET A 505 -32.27 -4.03 -10.20
CA MET A 505 -33.07 -3.93 -11.42
C MET A 505 -33.09 -2.51 -12.01
N ARG A 506 -33.15 -1.47 -11.17
CA ARG A 506 -33.10 -0.07 -11.66
C ARG A 506 -31.74 0.33 -12.21
N LEU A 507 -30.64 -0.17 -11.64
CA LEU A 507 -29.28 0.12 -12.08
C LEU A 507 -28.87 -0.69 -13.31
N GLY A 508 -29.58 -1.76 -13.67
CA GLY A 508 -29.24 -2.62 -14.81
C GLY A 508 -27.94 -3.38 -14.57
N LEU A 509 -27.73 -3.86 -13.35
CA LEU A 509 -26.53 -4.62 -13.00
C LEU A 509 -26.52 -5.99 -13.72
N PRO A 510 -25.33 -6.50 -14.12
CA PRO A 510 -25.18 -7.76 -14.84
C PRO A 510 -25.70 -8.97 -14.03
N ASN A 511 -26.04 -10.04 -14.76
CA ASN A 511 -26.45 -11.31 -14.17
C ASN A 511 -25.23 -12.04 -13.60
N PHE A 512 -25.45 -12.90 -12.60
CA PHE A 512 -24.36 -13.62 -11.90
C PHE A 512 -23.55 -14.58 -12.81
N GLY A 513 -24.02 -14.88 -14.02
CA GLY A 513 -23.31 -15.71 -15.00
C GLY A 513 -22.59 -14.92 -16.11
N ASP A 514 -22.73 -13.59 -16.15
CA ASP A 514 -22.14 -12.78 -17.21
C ASP A 514 -20.65 -12.62 -16.99
N ARG A 515 -19.84 -12.90 -18.02
CA ARG A 515 -18.37 -12.80 -17.95
C ARG A 515 -17.85 -11.57 -18.71
N PRO A 516 -16.75 -10.97 -18.25
CA PRO A 516 -16.11 -9.88 -18.98
C PRO A 516 -15.65 -10.34 -20.37
N THR A 517 -15.93 -9.51 -21.38
CA THR A 517 -15.46 -9.68 -22.75
C THR A 517 -14.39 -8.61 -23.06
N PRO A 518 -13.58 -8.76 -24.13
CA PRO A 518 -12.63 -7.72 -24.53
C PRO A 518 -13.29 -6.35 -24.80
N ALA A 519 -14.56 -6.34 -25.23
CA ALA A 519 -15.31 -5.12 -25.44
C ALA A 519 -15.69 -4.45 -24.10
N THR A 520 -16.20 -5.20 -23.13
CA THR A 520 -16.54 -4.66 -21.79
C THR A 520 -15.29 -4.16 -21.08
N GLY A 521 -14.18 -4.89 -21.14
CA GLY A 521 -12.89 -4.47 -20.59
C GLY A 521 -12.37 -3.16 -21.20
N ARG A 522 -12.51 -2.97 -22.52
CA ARG A 522 -12.16 -1.70 -23.19
C ARG A 522 -13.07 -0.56 -22.74
N THR A 523 -14.37 -0.80 -22.58
CA THR A 523 -15.32 0.20 -22.06
C THR A 523 -14.91 0.65 -20.66
N VAL A 524 -14.66 -0.29 -19.74
CA VAL A 524 -14.20 0.06 -18.38
C VAL A 524 -12.89 0.83 -18.43
N THR A 525 -11.93 0.39 -19.24
CA THR A 525 -10.63 1.09 -19.36
C THR A 525 -10.81 2.55 -19.77
N SER A 526 -11.62 2.82 -20.79
CA SER A 526 -11.93 4.18 -21.21
C SER A 526 -12.64 4.99 -20.13
N CYS A 527 -13.61 4.38 -19.41
CA CYS A 527 -14.32 5.04 -18.32
C CYS A 527 -13.41 5.40 -17.15
N VAL A 528 -12.50 4.50 -16.75
CA VAL A 528 -11.56 4.72 -15.64
C VAL A 528 -10.55 5.82 -15.98
N LEU A 529 -10.00 5.81 -17.21
CA LEU A 529 -9.09 6.86 -17.66
C LEU A 529 -9.80 8.22 -17.75
N LEU A 530 -11.03 8.25 -18.26
CA LEU A 530 -11.82 9.48 -18.30
C LEU A 530 -12.15 9.97 -16.89
N PHE A 531 -12.51 9.08 -15.96
CA PHE A 531 -12.76 9.40 -14.56
C PHE A 531 -11.51 10.00 -13.89
N PHE A 532 -10.32 9.45 -14.14
CA PHE A 532 -9.05 9.99 -13.66
C PHE A 532 -8.83 11.44 -14.14
N ILE A 533 -9.01 11.69 -15.45
CA ILE A 533 -8.85 13.03 -16.04
C ILE A 533 -9.89 14.01 -15.47
N LEU A 534 -11.15 13.60 -15.38
CA LEU A 534 -12.23 14.42 -14.83
C LEU A 534 -12.01 14.73 -13.35
N THR A 535 -11.44 13.81 -12.58
CA THR A 535 -11.07 14.05 -11.18
C THR A 535 -10.04 15.16 -11.05
N PHE A 536 -8.98 15.11 -11.87
CA PHE A 536 -7.95 16.17 -11.88
C PHE A 536 -8.55 17.51 -12.28
N PHE A 537 -9.41 17.50 -13.29
CA PHE A 537 -10.12 18.70 -13.75
C PHE A 537 -11.05 19.28 -12.69
N LEU A 538 -11.88 18.44 -12.06
CA LEU A 538 -12.78 18.81 -10.97
C LEU A 538 -12.02 19.52 -9.86
N TRP A 539 -10.95 18.91 -9.36
CA TRP A 539 -10.20 19.48 -8.24
C TRP A 539 -9.41 20.72 -8.62
N THR A 540 -8.88 20.80 -9.84
CA THR A 540 -8.25 22.02 -10.35
C THR A 540 -9.24 23.20 -10.35
N LEU A 541 -10.49 22.97 -10.76
CA LEU A 541 -11.55 23.99 -10.74
C LEU A 541 -11.96 24.36 -9.32
N VAL A 542 -12.11 23.38 -8.43
CA VAL A 542 -12.55 23.61 -7.05
C VAL A 542 -11.47 24.36 -6.27
N ILE A 543 -10.18 24.04 -6.47
CA ILE A 543 -9.10 24.64 -5.70
C ILE A 543 -8.70 26.00 -6.28
N TYR A 544 -8.43 26.09 -7.58
CA TYR A 544 -7.89 27.31 -8.19
C TYR A 544 -8.95 28.18 -8.85
N GLY A 545 -10.10 27.61 -9.22
CA GLY A 545 -11.15 28.33 -9.93
C GLY A 545 -11.87 29.37 -9.07
N PHE A 546 -12.11 29.07 -7.79
CA PHE A 546 -12.81 30.00 -6.88
C PHE A 546 -12.05 31.30 -6.62
N ASP A 547 -10.72 31.23 -6.49
CA ASP A 547 -9.88 32.40 -6.20
C ASP A 547 -9.68 33.31 -7.42
N ARG A 548 -9.79 32.76 -8.64
CA ARG A 548 -9.57 33.49 -9.90
C ARG A 548 -10.82 34.22 -10.41
N VAL A 549 -12.01 33.84 -9.94
CA VAL A 549 -13.27 34.52 -10.29
C VAL A 549 -13.52 35.65 -9.29
N SER A 550 -12.97 36.83 -9.58
CA SER A 550 -13.27 38.06 -8.84
C SER A 550 -14.59 38.68 -9.33
N GLY A 551 -15.61 38.72 -8.46
CA GLY A 551 -16.91 39.35 -8.72
C GLY A 551 -18.11 38.50 -8.29
N GLY A 552 -19.34 39.02 -8.44
CA GLY A 552 -20.60 38.31 -8.13
C GLY A 552 -20.87 37.03 -8.94
N ALA A 553 -19.97 36.68 -9.87
CA ALA A 553 -20.08 35.52 -10.75
C ALA A 553 -19.51 34.21 -10.17
N ARG A 554 -19.07 34.16 -8.89
CA ARG A 554 -18.62 32.91 -8.24
C ARG A 554 -19.65 31.78 -8.30
N TRP A 555 -20.93 32.15 -8.31
CA TRP A 555 -22.05 31.21 -8.45
C TRP A 555 -22.04 30.47 -9.80
N ALA A 556 -21.44 31.03 -10.86
CA ALA A 556 -21.34 30.39 -12.17
C ALA A 556 -20.40 29.17 -12.20
N MET A 557 -19.52 29.02 -11.21
CA MET A 557 -18.66 27.82 -11.08
C MET A 557 -19.44 26.60 -10.56
N LEU A 558 -20.49 26.82 -9.76
CA LEU A 558 -21.30 25.75 -9.18
C LEU A 558 -21.96 24.84 -10.23
N PRO A 559 -22.66 25.34 -11.27
CA PRO A 559 -23.24 24.46 -12.29
C PRO A 559 -22.16 23.66 -13.02
N PHE A 560 -20.98 24.23 -13.25
CA PHE A 560 -19.89 23.53 -13.92
C PHE A 560 -19.29 22.40 -13.05
N ILE A 561 -19.15 22.64 -11.75
CA ILE A 561 -18.74 21.61 -10.79
C ILE A 561 -19.81 20.51 -10.74
N MET A 562 -21.09 20.87 -10.69
CA MET A 562 -22.19 19.91 -10.66
C MET A 562 -22.26 19.06 -11.93
N THR A 563 -22.03 19.63 -13.12
CA THR A 563 -22.01 18.85 -14.36
C THR A 563 -20.85 17.86 -14.39
N VAL A 564 -19.66 18.26 -13.92
CA VAL A 564 -18.51 17.34 -13.80
C VAL A 564 -18.81 16.21 -12.80
N ILE A 565 -19.41 16.52 -11.65
CA ILE A 565 -19.80 15.50 -10.65
C ILE A 565 -20.82 14.53 -11.26
N VAL A 566 -21.85 15.03 -11.95
CA VAL A 566 -22.84 14.18 -12.62
C VAL A 566 -22.17 13.28 -13.65
N LEU A 567 -21.23 13.79 -14.44
CA LEU A 567 -20.46 12.99 -15.41
C LEU A 567 -19.62 11.91 -14.72
N MET A 568 -19.01 12.22 -13.59
CA MET A 568 -18.25 11.23 -12.82
C MET A 568 -19.16 10.13 -12.26
N VAL A 569 -20.33 10.51 -11.72
CA VAL A 569 -21.33 9.54 -11.22
C VAL A 569 -21.84 8.66 -12.36
N THR A 570 -22.11 9.20 -13.56
CA THR A 570 -22.53 8.38 -14.70
C THR A 570 -21.45 7.41 -15.14
N LEU A 571 -20.17 7.79 -15.11
CA LEU A 571 -19.06 6.86 -15.39
C LEU A 571 -18.99 5.72 -14.38
N VAL A 572 -19.17 6.00 -13.08
CA VAL A 572 -19.22 4.96 -12.04
C VAL A 572 -20.41 4.01 -12.28
N ILE A 573 -21.57 4.54 -12.66
CA ILE A 573 -22.74 3.74 -13.02
C ILE A 573 -22.46 2.87 -14.26
N ILE A 574 -21.77 3.40 -15.27
CA ILE A 574 -21.39 2.62 -16.46
C ILE A 574 -20.45 1.47 -16.08
N ILE A 575 -19.49 1.70 -15.19
CA ILE A 575 -18.57 0.67 -14.68
C ILE A 575 -19.36 -0.40 -13.91
N LEU A 576 -20.26 0.00 -13.01
CA LEU A 576 -21.13 -0.92 -12.25
C LEU A 576 -21.99 -1.83 -13.14
N ARG A 577 -22.35 -1.38 -14.35
CA ARG A 577 -23.13 -2.16 -15.32
C ARG A 577 -22.32 -3.21 -16.07
N GLN A 578 -20.99 -3.21 -15.94
CA GLN A 578 -20.14 -4.19 -16.62
C GLN A 578 -19.96 -5.46 -15.79
N PRO A 579 -19.90 -6.64 -16.41
CA PRO A 579 -19.66 -7.90 -15.70
C PRO A 579 -18.26 -7.95 -15.09
N GLU A 580 -18.20 -8.39 -13.83
CA GLU A 580 -16.95 -8.57 -13.09
C GLU A 580 -16.33 -9.95 -13.35
N ASN A 581 -15.01 -10.06 -13.18
CA ASN A 581 -14.33 -11.34 -13.23
C ASN A 581 -14.74 -12.20 -12.00
N PRO A 582 -15.26 -13.43 -12.21
CA PRO A 582 -15.75 -14.28 -11.13
C PRO A 582 -14.65 -14.92 -10.26
N LYS A 583 -13.35 -14.70 -10.56
CA LYS A 583 -12.25 -15.32 -9.82
C LYS A 583 -12.22 -14.86 -8.36
N LYS A 584 -12.41 -15.81 -7.44
CA LYS A 584 -12.32 -15.60 -5.99
C LYS A 584 -10.84 -15.56 -5.57
N LEU A 585 -10.44 -14.49 -4.91
CA LEU A 585 -9.11 -14.34 -4.31
C LEU A 585 -9.22 -14.47 -2.78
N PRO A 586 -8.15 -14.89 -2.08
CA PRO A 586 -8.11 -14.94 -0.61
C PRO A 586 -8.50 -13.62 0.06
N TYR A 587 -8.24 -12.49 -0.59
CA TYR A 587 -8.74 -11.19 -0.21
C TYR A 587 -9.19 -10.39 -1.44
N MET A 588 -10.32 -9.72 -1.29
CA MET A 588 -10.93 -8.86 -2.30
C MET A 588 -11.33 -7.54 -1.64
N ALA A 589 -10.96 -6.41 -2.25
CA ALA A 589 -11.37 -5.10 -1.78
C ALA A 589 -12.90 -5.01 -1.79
N PRO A 590 -13.53 -4.59 -0.68
CA PRO A 590 -14.96 -4.41 -0.60
C PRO A 590 -15.43 -3.24 -1.48
N CYS A 591 -16.69 -3.30 -1.91
CA CYS A 591 -17.39 -2.19 -2.56
C CYS A 591 -16.66 -1.62 -3.80
N VAL A 592 -16.03 -2.46 -4.62
CA VAL A 592 -15.62 -2.07 -5.98
C VAL A 592 -16.89 -1.73 -6.78
N PRO A 593 -16.91 -0.63 -7.58
CA PRO A 593 -15.84 0.29 -7.93
C PRO A 593 -15.73 1.53 -7.01
N PHE A 594 -16.53 1.63 -5.95
CA PHE A 594 -16.59 2.82 -5.09
C PHE A 594 -15.31 3.07 -4.29
N VAL A 595 -14.71 2.03 -3.71
CA VAL A 595 -13.47 2.20 -2.92
C VAL A 595 -12.29 2.70 -3.77
N PRO A 596 -11.95 2.08 -4.93
CA PRO A 596 -10.89 2.60 -5.79
C PRO A 596 -11.17 4.01 -6.33
N THR A 597 -12.42 4.32 -6.70
CA THR A 597 -12.77 5.65 -7.22
C THR A 597 -12.72 6.74 -6.14
N ALA A 598 -13.10 6.41 -4.90
CA ALA A 598 -12.94 7.29 -3.75
C ALA A 598 -11.45 7.52 -3.42
N ALA A 599 -10.62 6.47 -3.47
CA ALA A 599 -9.18 6.59 -3.29
C ALA A 599 -8.57 7.54 -4.33
N MET A 600 -8.93 7.38 -5.61
CA MET A 600 -8.49 8.29 -6.69
C MET A 600 -8.90 9.74 -6.43
N LEU A 601 -10.17 9.99 -6.05
CA LEU A 601 -10.70 11.32 -5.73
C LEU A 601 -9.89 11.99 -4.63
N VAL A 602 -9.69 11.31 -3.50
CA VAL A 602 -9.00 11.87 -2.33
C VAL A 602 -7.52 12.07 -2.62
N ASN A 603 -6.85 11.11 -3.26
CA ASN A 603 -5.42 11.21 -3.52
C ASN A 603 -5.10 12.37 -4.48
N ILE A 604 -5.91 12.56 -5.55
CA ILE A 604 -5.72 13.68 -6.48
C ILE A 604 -6.00 15.03 -5.79
N TYR A 605 -7.00 15.09 -4.91
CA TYR A 605 -7.26 16.29 -4.12
C TYR A 605 -6.05 16.68 -3.26
N LEU A 606 -5.50 15.73 -2.49
CA LEU A 606 -4.34 15.98 -1.62
C LEU A 606 -3.12 16.39 -2.45
N MET A 607 -2.92 15.77 -3.61
CA MET A 607 -1.83 16.09 -4.52
C MET A 607 -1.88 17.54 -5.02
N LEU A 608 -3.08 18.07 -5.29
CA LEU A 608 -3.29 19.46 -5.72
C LEU A 608 -3.23 20.49 -4.57
N LYS A 609 -3.26 20.03 -3.32
CA LYS A 609 -3.05 20.89 -2.14
C LYS A 609 -1.58 21.05 -1.74
N LEU A 610 -0.68 20.27 -2.33
CA LEU A 610 0.77 20.47 -2.21
C LEU A 610 1.22 21.72 -2.98
N SER A 611 2.41 22.22 -2.65
CA SER A 611 2.97 23.42 -3.27
C SER A 611 3.31 23.21 -4.75
N SER A 612 3.17 24.27 -5.56
CA SER A 612 3.54 24.23 -6.99
C SER A 612 5.03 23.94 -7.21
N ILE A 613 5.90 24.32 -6.27
CA ILE A 613 7.34 24.00 -6.34
C ILE A 613 7.58 22.49 -6.22
N THR A 614 6.76 21.79 -5.43
CA THR A 614 6.81 20.35 -5.24
C THR A 614 6.54 19.63 -6.54
N TRP A 615 5.57 20.12 -7.33
CA TRP A 615 5.29 19.61 -8.69
C TRP A 615 6.46 19.78 -9.64
N VAL A 616 7.09 20.97 -9.65
CA VAL A 616 8.26 21.22 -10.51
C VAL A 616 9.40 20.28 -10.14
N ARG A 617 9.71 20.16 -8.85
CA ARG A 617 10.73 19.23 -8.34
C ARG A 617 10.41 17.80 -8.76
N PHE A 618 9.20 17.32 -8.52
CA PHE A 618 8.78 15.97 -8.88
C PHE A 618 8.95 15.69 -10.39
N VAL A 619 8.52 16.61 -11.26
CA VAL A 619 8.68 16.45 -12.72
C VAL A 619 10.15 16.37 -13.13
N VAL A 620 11.00 17.22 -12.58
CA VAL A 620 12.45 17.19 -12.84
C VAL A 620 13.03 15.83 -12.43
N TRP A 621 12.67 15.35 -11.25
CA TRP A 621 13.12 14.06 -10.72
C TRP A 621 12.63 12.85 -11.53
N CYS A 622 11.36 12.85 -11.95
CA CYS A 622 10.85 11.84 -12.88
C CYS A 622 11.56 11.89 -14.25
N SER A 623 12.00 13.08 -14.68
CA SER A 623 12.71 13.24 -15.95
C SER A 623 14.16 12.76 -15.89
N LEU A 624 14.84 12.92 -14.75
CA LEU A 624 16.20 12.42 -14.53
C LEU A 624 16.32 10.90 -14.56
N GLY A 625 15.21 10.17 -14.35
CA GLY A 625 15.14 8.71 -14.52
C GLY A 625 15.04 8.19 -15.94
N ARG A 626 14.81 9.07 -16.92
CA ARG A 626 14.64 8.67 -18.33
C ARG A 626 15.89 8.53 -19.21
N PRO A 627 17.16 8.74 -18.77
CA PRO A 627 18.28 8.61 -19.69
C PRO A 627 18.44 7.16 -20.16
N ASP A 628 18.07 6.15 -19.37
CA ASP A 628 18.22 4.74 -19.75
C ASP A 628 17.25 4.29 -20.84
N LEU A 629 15.99 4.71 -20.85
CA LEU A 629 15.07 4.33 -21.94
C LEU A 629 15.46 5.03 -23.26
N LEU A 630 15.93 6.28 -23.18
CA LEU A 630 16.46 7.05 -24.31
C LEU A 630 17.78 6.43 -24.82
N LEU A 631 18.70 6.06 -23.92
CA LEU A 631 19.93 5.35 -24.27
C LEU A 631 19.64 3.95 -24.78
N HIS A 632 18.66 3.22 -24.27
CA HIS A 632 18.33 1.87 -24.72
C HIS A 632 17.67 1.92 -26.10
N THR A 633 16.78 2.90 -26.36
CA THR A 633 16.28 3.16 -27.72
C THR A 633 17.37 3.66 -28.68
N LEU A 634 18.33 4.45 -28.21
CA LEU A 634 19.50 4.89 -28.99
C LEU A 634 20.49 3.75 -29.25
N HIS A 635 20.80 2.92 -28.26
CA HIS A 635 21.74 1.80 -28.34
C HIS A 635 21.19 0.68 -29.22
N PHE A 636 19.89 0.41 -29.18
CA PHE A 636 19.24 -0.49 -30.15
C PHE A 636 19.18 0.07 -31.57
N ARG A 637 19.13 1.41 -31.74
CA ARG A 637 19.26 2.04 -33.06
C ARG A 637 20.68 1.94 -33.59
N VAL A 638 21.69 2.17 -32.75
CA VAL A 638 23.11 2.12 -33.11
C VAL A 638 23.58 0.67 -33.38
N ALA A 639 23.17 -0.29 -32.55
CA ALA A 639 23.49 -1.72 -32.75
C ALA A 639 22.82 -2.34 -33.98
N ARG A 640 21.68 -1.78 -34.44
CA ARG A 640 20.98 -2.22 -35.65
C ARG A 640 21.49 -1.52 -36.91
N LEU A 641 22.04 -0.30 -36.78
CA LEU A 641 22.75 0.41 -37.83
C LEU A 641 24.18 -0.09 -38.05
N MET A 642 24.81 -0.75 -37.06
CA MET A 642 26.11 -1.43 -37.23
C MET A 642 25.99 -2.88 -37.76
N LYS A 643 24.78 -3.41 -37.92
CA LYS A 643 24.50 -4.75 -38.50
C LYS A 643 23.86 -4.69 -39.89
N LEU A 644 23.64 -3.50 -40.43
CA LEU A 644 23.34 -3.20 -41.83
C LEU A 644 24.59 -2.56 -42.44
#